data_AF-A0A5S6QBJ3-F1
#
_entry.id   AF-A0A5S6QBJ3-F1
#
_cell.length_a   1.000
_cell.length_b   1.000
_cell.length_c   1.000
_cell.angle_alpha   90.00
_cell.angle_beta   90.00
_cell.angle_gamma   90.00
#
_symmetry.space_group_name_H-M   'P 1'
#
loop_
_entity.id
_entity.type
_entity.pdbx_description
1 polymer ?
#
loop_
_entity_poly.entity_id
_entity_poly.type
_entity_poly.pdbx_seq_one_letter_code
_entity_poly.pdbx_strand_id
1 'polypeptide(L)'
;MDDHTKLLLAKGLNFVPAPKCPPILDIVASVEQSLFKTEPQQAEAIKQALASFLLINNNKVAEPNLTTMEKKALKDLNRDNSILITKADKGNTVVVLDRSAYLEKMSEMLMRNVYKPIRADPTSKLRTDLLNLLDMFISETNDEALVKIKQHLYFTSNIKCPEMYGLPKTHKLGIPMRPVVASINSVTSKLCSYLKEIIRPLTGLRMSYVKNSKHFCDDIKTLRLQGNEVLVSYDVKDLFTNIPIPKTLSVLKELLNNDITLVQRTKLNPFHVVKLASFCMHEGNYFRFQDRFFTQRNGVPMGSPLSPVLAEVFMEHFEQIAFDNINMDIRPICFKRYVDDIFAVIPTGAEEQFLEHLNRLYPENIVLTIEKETDKKLPFLDALVIRGDDRLTTKIYRKPTNPDAYLHFTSHHPLSVKKGIVAGMVDRAIAICDKNFLGEELQHIKRIFTENGYPFKLITSIINRRLRPKPPNVLPQQPRGPTVVLPYHSILGDTIKRLAKSLDFRVFFKSSPNLRAILRTDKIRIPKEEAKGVVYQIKCGCHASYIGETGNTLFDRFKEHLACVTRYKNARDRLSGAQPRRRGRPQTKEPTKIMEETIKASAIVEHSSQCSHDLQPRILCRESLFHHRKIKEACYIRHNASINRDRGTEISQAWTGLIDQTGCCLIPT
;
A
#
# COMPACT_ATOMS: atom_id res chain seq x y z
N MET A 1 24.40 -17.12 11.25
CA MET A 1 22.99 -17.50 10.94
C MET A 1 22.96 -18.99 10.66
N ASP A 2 22.15 -19.76 11.39
CA ASP A 2 22.01 -21.20 11.20
C ASP A 2 21.25 -21.57 9.90
N ASP A 3 21.27 -22.84 9.53
CA ASP A 3 20.71 -23.32 8.26
C ASP A 3 19.18 -23.30 8.20
N HIS A 4 18.48 -23.47 9.34
CA HIS A 4 17.02 -23.37 9.37
C HIS A 4 16.55 -21.94 9.13
N THR A 5 17.30 -20.96 9.65
CA THR A 5 17.06 -19.55 9.40
C THR A 5 17.28 -19.21 7.93
N LYS A 6 18.34 -19.73 7.30
CA LYS A 6 18.57 -19.57 5.85
C LYS A 6 17.44 -20.18 5.02
N LEU A 7 17.00 -21.40 5.35
CA LEU A 7 15.89 -22.09 4.67
C LEU A 7 14.57 -21.32 4.77
N LEU A 8 14.27 -20.75 5.93
CA LEU A 8 13.09 -19.91 6.13
C LEU A 8 13.14 -18.66 5.23
N LEU A 9 14.27 -17.95 5.24
CA LEU A 9 14.43 -16.72 4.44
C LEU A 9 14.47 -17.01 2.92
N ALA A 10 14.98 -18.18 2.52
CA ALA A 10 15.00 -18.64 1.13
C ALA A 10 13.59 -18.84 0.55
N LYS A 11 12.57 -19.08 1.38
CA LYS A 11 11.16 -19.10 0.91
C LYS A 11 10.66 -17.72 0.44
N GLY A 12 11.41 -16.65 0.74
CA GLY A 12 11.15 -15.29 0.33
C GLY A 12 10.13 -14.55 1.22
N LEU A 13 10.24 -13.22 1.27
CA LEU A 13 9.40 -12.39 2.14
C LEU A 13 7.90 -12.42 1.78
N ASN A 14 7.53 -12.86 0.57
CA ASN A 14 6.13 -13.01 0.17
C ASN A 14 5.50 -14.34 0.64
N PHE A 15 6.27 -15.25 1.24
CA PHE A 15 5.75 -16.50 1.78
C PHE A 15 4.74 -16.26 2.90
N VAL A 16 3.62 -16.97 2.89
CA VAL A 16 2.58 -16.88 3.93
C VAL A 16 2.61 -18.17 4.75
N PRO A 17 2.99 -18.10 6.03
CA PRO A 17 2.85 -19.21 6.96
C PRO A 17 1.37 -19.60 7.11
N ALA A 18 1.08 -20.89 7.10
CA ALA A 18 -0.27 -21.40 7.27
C ALA A 18 -0.75 -21.12 8.72
N PRO A 19 -1.89 -20.42 8.90
CA PRO A 19 -2.53 -20.31 10.21
C PRO A 19 -3.00 -21.69 10.67
N LYS A 20 -2.97 -21.95 11.99
CA LYS A 20 -3.41 -23.23 12.55
C LYS A 20 -4.90 -23.45 12.34
N CYS A 21 -5.71 -22.44 12.68
CA CYS A 21 -7.16 -22.50 12.60
C CYS A 21 -7.70 -21.36 11.71
N PRO A 22 -8.91 -21.51 11.16
CA PRO A 22 -9.58 -20.44 10.44
C PRO A 22 -9.81 -19.20 11.33
N PRO A 23 -9.61 -17.97 10.81
CA PRO A 23 -9.87 -16.75 11.56
C PRO A 23 -11.38 -16.43 11.55
N ILE A 24 -12.16 -17.15 12.37
CA ILE A 24 -13.63 -17.12 12.36
C ILE A 24 -14.19 -15.70 12.52
N LEU A 25 -13.72 -14.94 13.51
CA LEU A 25 -14.19 -13.58 13.74
C LEU A 25 -13.89 -12.63 12.55
N ASP A 26 -12.77 -12.82 11.86
CA ASP A 26 -12.44 -12.05 10.65
C ASP A 26 -13.34 -12.46 9.48
N ILE A 27 -13.69 -13.73 9.36
CA ILE A 27 -14.65 -14.23 8.36
C ILE A 27 -16.01 -13.60 8.59
N VAL A 28 -16.55 -13.66 9.82
CA VAL A 28 -17.85 -13.08 10.18
C VAL A 28 -17.88 -11.58 9.85
N ALA A 29 -16.88 -10.82 10.33
CA ALA A 29 -16.78 -9.39 10.07
C ALA A 29 -16.73 -9.07 8.57
N SER A 30 -16.03 -9.90 7.80
CA SER A 30 -15.88 -9.70 6.35
C SER A 30 -17.17 -10.04 5.58
N VAL A 31 -17.90 -11.09 5.96
CA VAL A 31 -19.18 -11.46 5.35
C VAL A 31 -20.24 -10.40 5.65
N GLU A 32 -20.38 -9.99 6.91
CA GLU A 32 -21.34 -8.96 7.32
C GLU A 32 -21.10 -7.64 6.58
N GLN A 33 -19.85 -7.18 6.50
CA GLN A 33 -19.53 -5.97 5.73
C GLN A 33 -19.84 -6.14 4.24
N SER A 34 -19.48 -7.29 3.65
CA SER A 34 -19.62 -7.52 2.20
C SER A 34 -21.09 -7.57 1.74
N LEU A 35 -21.98 -8.04 2.62
CA LEU A 35 -23.39 -8.25 2.31
C LEU A 35 -24.30 -7.12 2.83
N PHE A 36 -23.74 -6.06 3.41
CA PHE A 36 -24.51 -4.94 3.97
C PHE A 36 -25.44 -4.25 2.96
N LYS A 37 -25.08 -4.26 1.67
CA LYS A 37 -25.90 -3.68 0.57
C LYS A 37 -26.62 -4.73 -0.28
N THR A 38 -26.60 -5.99 0.14
CA THR A 38 -27.26 -7.09 -0.56
C THR A 38 -28.71 -7.20 -0.11
N GLU A 39 -29.57 -7.72 -0.98
CA GLU A 39 -30.98 -8.01 -0.65
C GLU A 39 -31.03 -8.90 0.61
N PRO A 40 -31.86 -8.56 1.63
CA PRO A 40 -31.82 -9.22 2.94
C PRO A 40 -31.97 -10.73 2.90
N GLN A 41 -32.87 -11.27 2.08
CA GLN A 41 -33.11 -12.71 1.98
C GLN A 41 -31.91 -13.44 1.38
N GLN A 42 -31.34 -12.92 0.28
CA GLN A 42 -30.12 -13.46 -0.31
C GLN A 42 -28.92 -13.35 0.65
N ALA A 43 -28.77 -12.20 1.31
CA ALA A 43 -27.70 -11.97 2.27
C ALA A 43 -27.76 -12.98 3.41
N GLU A 44 -28.94 -13.18 4.00
CA GLU A 44 -29.15 -14.11 5.11
C GLU A 44 -28.94 -15.57 4.68
N ALA A 45 -29.40 -15.97 3.49
CA ALA A 45 -29.13 -17.30 2.94
C ALA A 45 -27.62 -17.59 2.80
N ILE A 46 -26.85 -16.60 2.32
CA ILE A 46 -25.38 -16.71 2.23
C ILE A 46 -24.75 -16.83 3.62
N LYS A 47 -25.19 -16.00 4.58
CA LYS A 47 -24.68 -16.02 5.97
C LYS A 47 -24.96 -17.37 6.64
N GLN A 48 -26.17 -17.88 6.55
CA GLN A 48 -26.57 -19.18 7.10
C GLN A 48 -25.77 -20.34 6.50
N ALA A 49 -25.63 -20.37 5.17
CA ALA A 49 -24.87 -21.43 4.52
C ALA A 49 -23.38 -21.41 4.91
N LEU A 50 -22.79 -20.21 5.00
CA LEU A 50 -21.40 -20.05 5.46
C LEU A 50 -21.25 -20.42 6.94
N ALA A 51 -22.18 -20.00 7.81
CA ALA A 51 -22.16 -20.33 9.22
C ALA A 51 -22.22 -21.84 9.44
N SER A 52 -23.19 -22.53 8.82
CA SER A 52 -23.34 -23.98 8.88
C SER A 52 -22.10 -24.72 8.37
N PHE A 53 -21.53 -24.25 7.25
CA PHE A 53 -20.29 -24.81 6.73
C PHE A 53 -19.12 -24.65 7.71
N LEU A 54 -18.96 -23.47 8.30
CA LEU A 54 -17.89 -23.19 9.27
C LEU A 54 -18.09 -23.93 10.58
N LEU A 55 -19.34 -24.15 11.02
CA LEU A 55 -19.67 -24.90 12.24
C LEU A 55 -19.12 -26.34 12.17
N ILE A 56 -19.20 -26.96 11.00
CA ILE A 56 -18.71 -28.31 10.75
C ILE A 56 -17.17 -28.33 10.56
N ASN A 57 -16.59 -27.25 10.05
CA ASN A 57 -15.20 -27.24 9.57
C ASN A 57 -14.24 -26.37 10.41
N ASN A 58 -14.67 -25.75 11.51
CA ASN A 58 -13.85 -24.84 12.31
C ASN A 58 -12.66 -25.54 13.00
N ASN A 59 -12.80 -26.80 13.39
CA ASN A 59 -11.76 -27.58 14.07
C ASN A 59 -10.72 -28.17 13.12
N LYS A 60 -10.89 -28.02 11.80
CA LYS A 60 -9.94 -28.54 10.83
C LYS A 60 -8.66 -27.70 10.83
N VAL A 61 -7.55 -28.35 11.15
CA VAL A 61 -6.22 -27.73 11.20
C VAL A 61 -5.56 -27.81 9.84
N ALA A 62 -5.01 -26.70 9.35
CA ALA A 62 -4.26 -26.71 8.09
C ALA A 62 -2.91 -27.39 8.29
N GLU A 63 -2.49 -28.19 7.31
CA GLU A 63 -1.15 -28.74 7.27
C GLU A 63 -0.10 -27.62 7.42
N PRO A 64 0.79 -27.71 8.42
CA PRO A 64 1.84 -26.72 8.61
C PRO A 64 2.75 -26.66 7.39
N ASN A 65 2.94 -25.47 6.84
CA ASN A 65 3.90 -25.24 5.75
C ASN A 65 5.26 -24.70 6.22
N LEU A 66 5.50 -24.73 7.55
CA LEU A 66 6.76 -24.46 8.21
C LEU A 66 7.04 -25.57 9.24
N THR A 67 8.28 -26.06 9.27
CA THR A 67 8.78 -27.00 10.27
C THR A 67 8.86 -26.38 11.66
N THR A 68 9.00 -27.20 12.70
CA THR A 68 9.19 -26.71 14.08
C THR A 68 10.42 -25.82 14.22
N MET A 69 11.52 -26.18 13.56
CA MET A 69 12.75 -25.39 13.56
C MET A 69 12.60 -24.08 12.79
N GLU A 70 11.92 -24.07 11.64
CA GLU A 70 11.61 -22.81 10.91
C GLU A 70 10.69 -21.90 11.72
N LYS A 71 9.72 -22.45 12.47
CA LYS A 71 8.86 -21.66 13.38
C LYS A 71 9.66 -21.07 14.54
N LYS A 72 10.68 -21.79 15.05
CA LYS A 72 11.60 -21.28 16.06
C LYS A 72 12.46 -20.16 15.47
N ALA A 73 13.10 -20.38 14.33
CA ALA A 73 13.88 -19.38 13.61
C ALA A 73 13.07 -18.09 13.32
N LEU A 74 11.80 -18.23 12.90
CA LEU A 74 10.90 -17.09 12.69
C LEU A 74 10.70 -16.27 13.97
N LYS A 75 10.55 -16.92 15.12
CA LYS A 75 10.41 -16.24 16.42
C LYS A 75 11.70 -15.57 16.84
N ASP A 76 12.83 -16.24 16.65
CA ASP A 76 14.15 -15.75 17.04
C ASP A 76 14.53 -14.51 16.21
N LEU A 77 14.39 -14.57 14.89
CA LEU A 77 14.56 -13.42 13.99
C LEU A 77 13.64 -12.25 14.34
N ASN A 78 12.41 -12.53 14.80
CA ASN A 78 11.46 -11.47 15.13
C ASN A 78 11.79 -10.77 16.47
N ARG A 79 12.59 -11.41 17.34
CA ARG A 79 13.05 -10.89 18.62
C ARG A 79 14.41 -10.19 18.52
N ASP A 80 15.22 -10.55 17.54
CA ASP A 80 16.54 -9.97 17.34
C ASP A 80 16.44 -8.53 16.81
N ASN A 81 16.84 -7.58 17.64
CA ASN A 81 16.87 -6.15 17.30
C ASN A 81 18.24 -5.71 16.76
N SER A 82 19.28 -6.54 16.82
CA SER A 82 20.61 -6.21 16.28
C SER A 82 20.61 -6.21 14.75
N ILE A 83 19.74 -7.02 14.15
CA ILE A 83 19.61 -7.11 12.70
C ILE A 83 18.38 -6.34 12.17
N LEU A 84 18.46 -6.01 10.89
CA LEU A 84 17.37 -5.45 10.11
C LEU A 84 17.10 -6.34 8.90
N ILE A 85 15.83 -6.70 8.71
CA ILE A 85 15.38 -7.52 7.58
C ILE A 85 14.50 -6.67 6.68
N THR A 86 14.87 -6.59 5.41
CA THR A 86 14.09 -5.90 4.38
C THR A 86 14.21 -6.62 3.02
N LYS A 87 13.63 -6.03 1.98
CA LYS A 87 13.82 -6.49 0.60
C LYS A 87 14.87 -5.61 -0.10
N ALA A 88 15.51 -6.16 -1.12
CA ALA A 88 16.31 -5.36 -2.03
C ALA A 88 15.43 -4.34 -2.81
N ASP A 89 16.08 -3.29 -3.34
CA ASP A 89 15.44 -2.32 -4.23
C ASP A 89 14.92 -3.00 -5.51
N LYS A 90 15.77 -3.83 -6.13
CA LYS A 90 15.48 -4.61 -7.33
C LYS A 90 15.61 -6.10 -7.02
N GLY A 91 14.77 -6.91 -7.67
CA GLY A 91 14.67 -8.35 -7.39
C GLY A 91 13.87 -8.64 -6.12
N ASN A 92 13.30 -9.84 -6.03
CA ASN A 92 12.53 -10.30 -4.87
C ASN A 92 13.44 -10.89 -3.77
N THR A 93 14.62 -10.29 -3.58
CA THR A 93 15.67 -10.80 -2.68
C THR A 93 15.46 -10.33 -1.25
N VAL A 94 15.66 -11.24 -0.30
CA VAL A 94 15.68 -10.93 1.13
C VAL A 94 17.04 -10.37 1.51
N VAL A 95 17.07 -9.24 2.21
CA VAL A 95 18.31 -8.59 2.65
C VAL A 95 18.31 -8.53 4.17
N VAL A 96 19.39 -9.01 4.77
CA VAL A 96 19.66 -8.96 6.20
C VAL A 96 20.87 -8.07 6.41
N LEU A 97 20.73 -7.07 7.27
CA LEU A 97 21.76 -6.06 7.56
C LEU A 97 21.96 -5.97 9.06
N ASP A 98 23.16 -5.57 9.47
CA ASP A 98 23.33 -4.99 10.79
C ASP A 98 22.50 -3.69 10.91
N ARG A 99 21.78 -3.52 12.02
CA ARG A 99 20.91 -2.38 12.21
C ARG A 99 21.70 -1.07 12.30
N SER A 100 22.86 -1.07 12.96
CA SER A 100 23.68 0.14 13.10
C SER A 100 24.20 0.61 11.74
N ALA A 101 24.68 -0.30 10.89
CA ALA A 101 25.12 0.01 9.54
C ALA A 101 23.98 0.56 8.65
N TYR A 102 22.75 0.05 8.81
CA TYR A 102 21.60 0.61 8.11
C TYR A 102 21.28 2.05 8.58
N LEU A 103 21.30 2.28 9.90
CA LEU A 103 21.01 3.59 10.48
C LEU A 103 22.06 4.63 10.07
N GLU A 104 23.33 4.24 10.00
CA GLU A 104 24.44 5.08 9.54
C GLU A 104 24.22 5.50 8.08
N LYS A 105 24.03 4.55 7.16
CA LYS A 105 23.76 4.84 5.73
C LYS A 105 22.55 5.75 5.52
N MET A 106 21.48 5.53 6.29
CA MET A 106 20.30 6.39 6.22
C MET A 106 20.58 7.79 6.77
N SER A 107 21.36 7.90 7.85
CA SER A 107 21.73 9.18 8.45
C SER A 107 22.63 10.00 7.52
N GLU A 108 23.63 9.38 6.89
CA GLU A 108 24.47 10.01 5.86
C GLU A 108 23.63 10.60 4.72
N MET A 109 22.64 9.85 4.24
CA MET A 109 21.74 10.31 3.20
C MET A 109 20.88 11.49 3.66
N LEU A 110 20.40 11.48 4.90
CA LEU A 110 19.59 12.55 5.48
C LEU A 110 20.38 13.85 5.75
N MET A 111 21.70 13.76 5.88
CA MET A 111 22.59 14.92 6.02
C MET A 111 22.88 15.64 4.70
N ARG A 112 22.54 15.03 3.54
CA ARG A 112 22.68 15.67 2.23
C ARG A 112 21.73 16.87 2.10
N ASN A 113 22.08 17.84 1.25
CA ASN A 113 21.30 19.06 1.04
C ASN A 113 19.88 18.85 0.45
N VAL A 114 19.51 17.61 0.13
CA VAL A 114 18.15 17.24 -0.32
C VAL A 114 17.13 17.36 0.80
N TYR A 115 17.52 17.12 2.05
CA TYR A 115 16.62 17.08 3.21
C TYR A 115 16.94 18.19 4.21
N LYS A 116 15.93 18.59 4.98
CA LYS A 116 16.04 19.58 6.04
C LYS A 116 15.37 19.05 7.32
N PRO A 117 16.07 19.00 8.46
CA PRO A 117 15.46 18.61 9.72
C PRO A 117 14.43 19.67 10.17
N ILE A 118 13.35 19.21 10.80
CA ILE A 118 12.31 20.05 11.42
C ILE A 118 12.13 19.66 12.88
N ARG A 119 11.68 20.62 13.71
CA ARG A 119 11.67 20.48 15.18
C ARG A 119 10.60 19.53 15.71
N ALA A 120 9.46 19.40 15.03
CA ALA A 120 8.31 18.65 15.50
C ALA A 120 7.50 18.08 14.33
N ASP A 121 6.62 17.11 14.64
CA ASP A 121 5.68 16.53 13.69
C ASP A 121 4.65 17.59 13.22
N PRO A 122 4.64 17.98 11.93
CA PRO A 122 3.71 18.97 11.42
C PRO A 122 2.32 18.39 11.09
N THR A 123 2.11 17.07 11.26
CA THR A 123 0.89 16.36 10.83
C THR A 123 -0.41 17.06 11.27
N SER A 124 -0.52 17.42 12.55
CA SER A 124 -1.73 18.05 13.09
C SER A 124 -1.97 19.44 12.52
N LYS A 125 -0.92 20.26 12.42
CA LYS A 125 -1.02 21.60 11.85
C LYS A 125 -1.41 21.54 10.37
N LEU A 126 -0.72 20.70 9.60
CA LEU A 126 -0.98 20.52 8.17
C LEU A 126 -2.40 20.01 7.91
N ARG A 127 -2.92 19.14 8.79
CA ARG A 127 -4.32 18.70 8.70
C ARG A 127 -5.29 19.87 8.82
N THR A 128 -5.07 20.77 9.77
CA THR A 128 -5.89 21.99 9.92
C THR A 128 -5.75 22.90 8.70
N ASP A 129 -4.53 23.15 8.24
CA ASP A 129 -4.26 24.00 7.08
C ASP A 129 -4.95 23.45 5.82
N LEU A 130 -4.89 22.13 5.60
CA LEU A 130 -5.58 21.48 4.49
C LEU A 130 -7.10 21.55 4.63
N LEU A 131 -7.65 21.34 5.82
CA LEU A 131 -9.10 21.47 6.04
C LEU A 131 -9.59 22.88 5.67
N ASN A 132 -8.85 23.91 6.07
CA ASN A 132 -9.19 25.30 5.73
C ASN A 132 -9.12 25.58 4.22
N LEU A 133 -8.08 25.07 3.54
CA LEU A 133 -7.94 25.20 2.09
C LEU A 133 -9.07 24.48 1.35
N LEU A 134 -9.42 23.27 1.79
CA LEU A 134 -10.56 22.54 1.23
C LEU A 134 -11.86 23.29 1.43
N ASP A 135 -12.07 23.94 2.59
CA ASP A 135 -13.29 24.70 2.86
C ASP A 135 -13.48 25.90 1.96
N MET A 136 -12.40 26.66 1.72
CA MET A 136 -12.38 27.74 0.74
C MET A 136 -12.82 27.22 -0.64
N PHE A 137 -12.14 26.20 -1.17
CA PHE A 137 -12.43 25.72 -2.53
C PHE A 137 -13.76 24.99 -2.66
N ILE A 138 -14.24 24.33 -1.60
CA ILE A 138 -15.60 23.76 -1.57
C ILE A 138 -16.63 24.88 -1.65
N SER A 139 -16.43 25.98 -0.93
CA SER A 139 -17.37 27.12 -0.98
C SER A 139 -17.42 27.79 -2.36
N GLU A 140 -16.31 27.81 -3.09
CA GLU A 140 -16.21 28.39 -4.43
C GLU A 140 -16.75 27.47 -5.54
N THR A 141 -16.61 26.15 -5.40
CA THR A 141 -16.82 25.20 -6.51
C THR A 141 -17.93 24.17 -6.28
N ASN A 142 -18.29 23.92 -5.02
CA ASN A 142 -19.19 22.84 -4.62
C ASN A 142 -18.78 21.46 -5.23
N ASP A 143 -17.47 21.18 -5.28
CA ASP A 143 -16.91 19.91 -5.75
C ASP A 143 -17.14 18.79 -4.72
N GLU A 144 -17.93 17.78 -5.11
CA GLU A 144 -18.30 16.68 -4.21
C GLU A 144 -17.12 15.81 -3.77
N ALA A 145 -16.08 15.69 -4.61
CA ALA A 145 -14.92 14.90 -4.26
C ALA A 145 -14.11 15.59 -3.16
N LEU A 146 -13.97 16.92 -3.21
CA LEU A 146 -13.38 17.69 -2.12
C LEU A 146 -14.18 17.55 -0.81
N VAL A 147 -15.52 17.59 -0.87
CA VAL A 147 -16.38 17.36 0.32
C VAL A 147 -16.09 15.98 0.94
N LYS A 148 -16.04 14.93 0.11
CA LYS A 148 -15.72 13.56 0.57
C LYS A 148 -14.31 13.47 1.15
N ILE A 149 -13.33 14.15 0.56
CA ILE A 149 -11.95 14.19 1.06
C ILE A 149 -11.89 14.93 2.40
N LYS A 150 -12.57 16.08 2.55
CA LYS A 150 -12.66 16.83 3.80
C LYS A 150 -13.29 15.98 4.91
N GLN A 151 -14.44 15.37 4.64
CA GLN A 151 -15.11 14.49 5.62
C GLN A 151 -14.19 13.35 6.04
N HIS A 152 -13.53 12.69 5.08
CA HIS A 152 -12.56 11.66 5.40
C HIS A 152 -11.43 12.21 6.29
N LEU A 153 -10.83 13.34 5.92
CA LEU A 153 -9.76 13.97 6.68
C LEU A 153 -10.21 14.40 8.08
N TYR A 154 -11.46 14.81 8.25
CA TYR A 154 -12.02 15.23 9.54
C TYR A 154 -12.32 14.04 10.46
N PHE A 155 -12.95 12.98 9.96
CA PHE A 155 -13.37 11.83 10.79
C PHE A 155 -12.26 10.78 10.98
N THR A 156 -11.21 10.81 10.16
CA THR A 156 -10.15 9.80 10.24
C THR A 156 -9.21 10.05 11.41
N SER A 157 -9.20 9.13 12.36
CA SER A 157 -8.32 9.08 13.54
C SER A 157 -6.95 8.43 13.25
N ASN A 158 -6.84 7.68 12.15
CA ASN A 158 -5.67 6.89 11.81
C ASN A 158 -4.67 7.60 10.89
N ILE A 159 -4.78 8.93 10.73
CA ILE A 159 -3.80 9.74 10.00
C ILE A 159 -2.43 9.57 10.64
N LYS A 160 -1.39 9.47 9.81
CA LYS A 160 -0.01 9.26 10.23
C LYS A 160 0.94 10.23 9.55
N CYS A 161 1.95 10.64 10.30
CA CYS A 161 3.16 11.21 9.73
C CYS A 161 3.76 10.20 8.74
N PRO A 162 4.07 10.59 7.49
CA PRO A 162 4.76 9.71 6.54
C PRO A 162 6.08 9.20 7.11
N GLU A 163 6.46 7.98 6.76
CA GLU A 163 7.66 7.35 7.32
C GLU A 163 8.65 6.99 6.21
N MET A 164 9.91 7.40 6.36
CA MET A 164 10.97 7.09 5.42
C MET A 164 11.66 5.77 5.79
N TYR A 165 11.98 4.96 4.79
CA TYR A 165 12.83 3.78 4.91
C TYR A 165 13.71 3.62 3.66
N GLY A 166 14.81 2.90 3.77
CA GLY A 166 15.76 2.63 2.70
C GLY A 166 15.64 1.20 2.15
N LEU A 167 15.67 1.05 0.84
CA LEU A 167 15.82 -0.25 0.19
C LEU A 167 17.25 -0.41 -0.35
N PRO A 168 17.99 -1.46 0.02
CA PRO A 168 19.37 -1.66 -0.44
C PRO A 168 19.43 -1.90 -1.96
N LYS A 169 20.20 -1.08 -2.69
CA LYS A 169 20.49 -1.28 -4.11
C LYS A 169 21.64 -2.30 -4.27
N THR A 170 21.36 -3.58 -4.02
CA THR A 170 22.34 -4.69 -4.03
C THR A 170 23.08 -4.90 -5.36
N HIS A 171 22.59 -4.30 -6.44
CA HIS A 171 23.19 -4.35 -7.79
C HIS A 171 24.15 -3.19 -8.07
N LYS A 172 24.43 -2.31 -7.08
CA LYS A 172 25.37 -1.19 -7.21
C LYS A 172 26.50 -1.35 -6.19
N LEU A 173 27.72 -0.95 -6.57
CA LEU A 173 28.88 -0.92 -5.69
C LEU A 173 28.59 -0.06 -4.44
N GLY A 174 29.07 -0.48 -3.27
CA GLY A 174 28.80 0.18 -1.98
C GLY A 174 27.38 -0.02 -1.42
N ILE A 175 26.47 -0.64 -2.18
CA ILE A 175 25.09 -0.93 -1.79
C ILE A 175 24.39 0.33 -1.22
N PRO A 176 24.21 1.38 -2.03
CA PRO A 176 23.51 2.59 -1.60
C PRO A 176 22.04 2.29 -1.31
N MET A 177 21.40 3.12 -0.48
CA MET A 177 19.98 3.00 -0.16
C MET A 177 19.10 3.74 -1.17
N ARG A 178 17.98 3.15 -1.58
CA ARG A 178 16.88 3.88 -2.23
C ARG A 178 15.93 4.42 -1.16
N PRO A 179 15.81 5.74 -1.00
CA PRO A 179 14.84 6.31 -0.07
C PRO A 179 13.40 6.08 -0.54
N VAL A 180 12.50 5.70 0.36
CA VAL A 180 11.07 5.60 0.09
C VAL A 180 10.28 6.18 1.26
N VAL A 181 9.37 7.12 0.98
CA VAL A 181 8.46 7.70 1.97
C VAL A 181 7.12 6.98 1.90
N ALA A 182 6.73 6.32 2.98
CA ALA A 182 5.44 5.64 3.11
C ALA A 182 4.32 6.64 3.41
N SER A 183 3.74 7.22 2.36
CA SER A 183 2.66 8.22 2.50
C SER A 183 1.25 7.63 2.68
N ILE A 184 1.13 6.32 2.97
CA ILE A 184 -0.17 5.67 3.24
C ILE A 184 -0.81 6.29 4.48
N ASN A 185 -2.08 6.67 4.35
CA ASN A 185 -2.85 7.36 5.41
C ASN A 185 -2.20 8.66 5.90
N SER A 186 -1.38 9.30 5.08
CA SER A 186 -0.92 10.67 5.34
C SER A 186 -2.04 11.68 5.07
N VAL A 187 -1.87 12.90 5.61
CA VAL A 187 -2.80 14.04 5.45
C VAL A 187 -3.19 14.27 3.99
N THR A 188 -2.22 14.21 3.06
CA THR A 188 -2.42 14.52 1.64
C THR A 188 -2.75 13.31 0.77
N SER A 189 -2.71 12.08 1.32
CA SER A 189 -2.80 10.84 0.52
C SER A 189 -4.04 10.73 -0.38
N LYS A 190 -5.22 11.09 0.15
CA LYS A 190 -6.50 11.08 -0.60
C LYS A 190 -6.56 12.20 -1.63
N LEU A 191 -6.11 13.41 -1.27
CA LEU A 191 -6.04 14.54 -2.19
C LEU A 191 -5.09 14.24 -3.36
N CYS A 192 -3.89 13.74 -3.10
CA CYS A 192 -2.94 13.33 -4.14
C CYS A 192 -3.54 12.28 -5.10
N SER A 193 -4.34 11.35 -4.57
CA SER A 193 -5.00 10.33 -5.41
C SER A 193 -6.08 10.93 -6.31
N TYR A 194 -6.84 11.90 -5.80
CA TYR A 194 -7.85 12.62 -6.58
C TYR A 194 -7.21 13.50 -7.67
N LEU A 195 -6.20 14.30 -7.31
CA LEU A 195 -5.46 15.13 -8.26
C LEU A 195 -4.78 14.30 -9.35
N LYS A 196 -4.25 13.12 -9.00
CA LYS A 196 -3.71 12.17 -9.98
C LYS A 196 -4.73 11.82 -11.06
N GLU A 197 -5.98 11.53 -10.69
CA GLU A 197 -7.00 11.15 -11.67
C GLU A 197 -7.39 12.34 -12.57
N ILE A 198 -7.33 13.58 -12.06
CA ILE A 198 -7.50 14.81 -12.85
C ILE A 198 -6.32 15.02 -13.80
N ILE A 199 -5.07 14.78 -13.38
CA ILE A 199 -3.91 15.18 -14.19
C ILE A 199 -3.51 14.08 -15.18
N ARG A 200 -3.70 12.80 -14.85
CA ARG A 200 -3.24 11.66 -15.66
C ARG A 200 -3.62 11.72 -17.16
N PRO A 201 -4.83 12.15 -17.55
CA PRO A 201 -5.18 12.24 -18.97
C PRO A 201 -4.37 13.26 -19.79
N LEU A 202 -3.64 14.17 -19.13
CA LEU A 202 -2.81 15.20 -19.78
C LEU A 202 -1.39 14.71 -20.11
N THR A 203 -1.04 13.50 -19.68
CA THR A 203 0.33 12.95 -19.76
C THR A 203 0.34 11.62 -20.52
N GLY A 204 1.50 11.25 -21.07
CA GLY A 204 1.69 10.05 -21.87
C GLY A 204 1.13 10.18 -23.29
N LEU A 205 1.11 11.40 -23.83
CA LEU A 205 0.54 11.72 -25.15
C LEU A 205 1.62 11.85 -26.24
N ARG A 206 2.90 11.88 -25.86
CA ARG A 206 4.02 11.99 -26.79
C ARG A 206 4.29 10.67 -27.52
N MET A 207 4.79 10.73 -28.76
CA MET A 207 5.20 9.53 -29.51
C MET A 207 6.39 8.79 -28.88
N SER A 208 7.20 9.50 -28.10
CA SER A 208 8.30 8.95 -27.29
C SER A 208 7.80 8.12 -26.11
N TYR A 209 6.54 8.30 -25.67
CA TYR A 209 6.03 7.68 -24.46
C TYR A 209 5.96 6.15 -24.57
N VAL A 210 6.55 5.48 -23.58
CA VAL A 210 6.46 4.04 -23.41
C VAL A 210 5.56 3.72 -22.22
N LYS A 211 4.50 2.94 -22.46
CA LYS A 211 3.61 2.49 -21.39
C LYS A 211 4.16 1.34 -20.56
N ASN A 212 4.85 0.39 -21.21
CA ASN A 212 5.44 -0.81 -20.60
C ASN A 212 6.36 -1.52 -21.60
N SER A 213 7.06 -2.56 -21.13
CA SER A 213 7.99 -3.37 -21.91
C SER A 213 7.38 -3.97 -23.19
N LYS A 214 6.10 -4.37 -23.16
CA LYS A 214 5.42 -4.89 -24.37
C LYS A 214 5.26 -3.80 -25.42
N HIS A 215 4.73 -2.64 -25.04
CA HIS A 215 4.55 -1.50 -25.92
C HIS A 215 5.88 -1.10 -26.58
N PHE A 216 6.94 -1.01 -25.77
CA PHE A 216 8.28 -0.77 -26.27
C PHE A 216 8.75 -1.82 -27.29
N CYS A 217 8.62 -3.11 -26.97
CA CYS A 217 9.04 -4.17 -27.88
C CYS A 217 8.24 -4.13 -29.20
N ASP A 218 6.96 -3.80 -29.16
CA ASP A 218 6.14 -3.66 -30.36
C ASP A 218 6.56 -2.44 -31.20
N ASP A 219 6.88 -1.32 -30.56
CA ASP A 219 7.34 -0.09 -31.22
C ASP A 219 8.69 -0.27 -31.95
N ILE A 220 9.65 -0.99 -31.37
CA ILE A 220 11.00 -1.12 -31.96
C ILE A 220 11.09 -2.21 -33.04
N LYS A 221 10.14 -3.14 -33.13
CA LYS A 221 10.13 -4.22 -34.14
C LYS A 221 10.03 -3.72 -35.58
N THR A 222 9.41 -2.55 -35.76
CA THR A 222 9.22 -1.90 -37.05
C THR A 222 10.43 -1.04 -37.44
N LEU A 223 11.31 -0.71 -36.49
CA LEU A 223 12.52 0.06 -36.75
C LEU A 223 13.45 -0.69 -37.70
N ARG A 224 14.09 0.06 -38.61
CA ARG A 224 15.13 -0.43 -39.51
C ARG A 224 16.39 0.37 -39.28
N LEU A 225 17.52 -0.32 -39.26
CA LEU A 225 18.84 0.24 -39.04
C LEU A 225 19.63 0.29 -40.35
N GLN A 226 20.54 1.25 -40.45
CA GLN A 226 21.42 1.47 -41.60
C GLN A 226 22.86 1.03 -41.34
N GLY A 227 23.17 0.56 -40.13
CA GLY A 227 24.44 -0.04 -39.74
C GLY A 227 25.45 0.94 -39.13
N ASN A 228 25.18 2.24 -39.21
CA ASN A 228 25.99 3.31 -38.62
C ASN A 228 25.45 3.80 -37.26
N GLU A 229 24.46 3.11 -36.70
CA GLU A 229 23.83 3.48 -35.43
C GLU A 229 24.30 2.63 -34.24
N VAL A 230 24.22 3.25 -33.06
CA VAL A 230 24.48 2.63 -31.76
C VAL A 230 23.23 2.72 -30.88
N LEU A 231 23.00 1.68 -30.07
CA LEU A 231 21.94 1.71 -29.05
C LEU A 231 22.50 2.34 -27.78
N VAL A 232 21.75 3.29 -27.23
CA VAL A 232 22.13 3.96 -25.98
C VAL A 232 20.92 4.07 -25.06
N SER A 233 21.17 3.99 -23.77
CA SER A 233 20.19 4.30 -22.74
C SER A 233 20.64 5.53 -21.97
N TYR A 234 19.73 6.49 -21.80
CA TYR A 234 19.94 7.62 -20.91
C TYR A 234 19.11 7.45 -19.64
N ASP A 235 19.74 7.58 -18.47
CA ASP A 235 19.10 7.45 -17.15
C ASP A 235 19.16 8.79 -16.41
N VAL A 236 18.02 9.28 -15.93
CA VAL A 236 17.96 10.52 -15.15
C VAL A 236 18.34 10.25 -13.69
N LYS A 237 19.41 10.90 -13.21
CA LYS A 237 19.87 10.76 -11.82
C LYS A 237 18.85 11.34 -10.83
N ASP A 238 18.33 10.45 -9.98
CA ASP A 238 17.47 10.78 -8.85
C ASP A 238 16.30 11.73 -9.21
N LEU A 239 15.63 11.47 -10.36
CA LEU A 239 14.59 12.31 -10.96
C LEU A 239 13.66 12.96 -9.93
N PHE A 240 13.01 12.15 -9.08
CA PHE A 240 11.99 12.64 -8.16
C PHE A 240 12.48 13.73 -7.19
N THR A 241 13.71 13.65 -6.69
CA THR A 241 14.24 14.66 -5.76
C THR A 241 14.72 15.93 -6.45
N ASN A 242 14.86 15.90 -7.79
CA ASN A 242 15.42 17.01 -8.54
C ASN A 242 14.43 17.73 -9.48
N ILE A 243 13.20 17.22 -9.63
CA ILE A 243 12.16 17.89 -10.44
C ILE A 243 11.96 19.34 -9.98
N PRO A 244 12.03 20.34 -10.89
CA PRO A 244 11.79 21.73 -10.55
C PRO A 244 10.28 21.99 -10.40
N ILE A 245 9.80 21.95 -9.16
CA ILE A 245 8.36 22.09 -8.83
C ILE A 245 7.74 23.37 -9.40
N PRO A 246 8.35 24.58 -9.27
CA PRO A 246 7.73 25.79 -9.79
C PRO A 246 7.47 25.72 -11.30
N LYS A 247 8.46 25.24 -12.08
CA LYS A 247 8.31 25.07 -13.53
C LYS A 247 7.28 24.01 -13.87
N THR A 248 7.29 22.89 -13.15
CA THR A 248 6.32 21.79 -13.32
C THR A 248 4.88 22.26 -13.10
N LEU A 249 4.64 23.06 -12.06
CA LEU A 249 3.32 23.63 -11.76
C LEU A 249 2.88 24.67 -12.80
N SER A 250 3.81 25.44 -13.37
CA SER A 250 3.52 26.35 -14.50
C SER A 250 3.06 25.58 -15.73
N VAL A 251 3.83 24.57 -16.15
CA VAL A 251 3.49 23.70 -17.29
C VAL A 251 2.15 23.00 -17.05
N LEU A 252 1.92 22.49 -15.84
CA LEU A 252 0.63 21.89 -15.48
C LEU A 252 -0.53 22.88 -15.65
N LYS A 253 -0.35 24.14 -15.24
CA LYS A 253 -1.37 25.18 -15.39
C LYS A 253 -1.69 25.44 -16.87
N GLU A 254 -0.66 25.52 -17.72
CA GLU A 254 -0.81 25.70 -19.17
C GLU A 254 -1.59 24.53 -19.79
N LEU A 255 -1.22 23.29 -19.46
CA LEU A 255 -1.92 22.08 -19.93
C LEU A 255 -3.38 22.07 -19.49
N LEU A 256 -3.67 22.44 -18.24
CA LEU A 256 -5.02 22.49 -17.71
C LEU A 256 -5.87 23.61 -18.34
N ASN A 257 -5.27 24.76 -18.64
CA ASN A 257 -5.96 25.85 -19.33
C ASN A 257 -6.38 25.45 -20.75
N ASN A 258 -5.58 24.62 -21.42
CA ASN A 258 -5.84 24.15 -22.77
C ASN A 258 -6.71 22.88 -22.83
N ASP A 259 -7.04 22.27 -21.69
CA ASP A 259 -7.81 21.04 -21.63
C ASP A 259 -9.32 21.28 -21.53
N ILE A 260 -9.98 21.15 -22.67
CA ILE A 260 -11.45 21.24 -22.78
C ILE A 260 -12.19 20.14 -22.01
N THR A 261 -11.53 19.04 -21.64
CA THR A 261 -12.16 17.91 -20.93
C THR A 261 -12.10 18.05 -19.41
N LEU A 262 -11.43 19.08 -18.88
CA LEU A 262 -11.28 19.28 -17.44
C LEU A 262 -12.63 19.32 -16.71
N VAL A 263 -13.62 19.99 -17.28
CA VAL A 263 -14.97 20.15 -16.71
C VAL A 263 -15.73 18.82 -16.55
N GLN A 264 -15.35 17.78 -17.31
CA GLN A 264 -15.95 16.45 -17.19
C GLN A 264 -15.38 15.66 -16.01
N ARG A 265 -14.22 16.09 -15.49
CA ARG A 265 -13.43 15.36 -14.49
C ARG A 265 -13.55 15.98 -13.10
N THR A 266 -13.80 17.29 -13.03
CA THR A 266 -13.87 18.04 -11.78
C THR A 266 -14.58 19.38 -11.97
N LYS A 267 -15.11 19.95 -10.87
CA LYS A 267 -15.60 21.35 -10.85
C LYS A 267 -14.49 22.37 -10.56
N LEU A 268 -13.26 21.89 -10.36
CA LEU A 268 -12.09 22.72 -10.10
C LEU A 268 -11.56 23.34 -11.40
N ASN A 269 -11.26 24.65 -11.36
CA ASN A 269 -10.55 25.32 -12.44
C ASN A 269 -9.03 25.03 -12.36
N PRO A 270 -8.24 25.41 -13.38
CA PRO A 270 -6.79 25.18 -13.40
C PRO A 270 -6.05 25.75 -12.18
N PHE A 271 -6.48 26.91 -11.65
CA PHE A 271 -5.88 27.51 -10.47
C PHE A 271 -6.08 26.63 -9.21
N HIS A 272 -7.29 26.14 -8.96
CA HIS A 272 -7.56 25.27 -7.81
C HIS A 272 -6.72 23.99 -7.85
N VAL A 273 -6.65 23.33 -9.02
CA VAL A 273 -5.87 22.09 -9.20
C VAL A 273 -4.39 22.34 -8.92
N VAL A 274 -3.82 23.41 -9.49
CA VAL A 274 -2.41 23.76 -9.29
C VAL A 274 -2.13 24.15 -7.84
N LYS A 275 -3.03 24.90 -7.18
CA LYS A 275 -2.86 25.28 -5.77
C LYS A 275 -2.91 24.08 -4.83
N LEU A 276 -3.81 23.13 -5.07
CA LEU A 276 -3.87 21.87 -4.31
C LEU A 276 -2.64 20.99 -4.56
N ALA A 277 -2.16 20.92 -5.82
CA ALA A 277 -0.92 20.21 -6.15
C ALA A 277 0.30 20.85 -5.47
N SER A 278 0.39 22.18 -5.49
CA SER A 278 1.41 22.96 -4.79
C SER A 278 1.41 22.64 -3.30
N PHE A 279 0.23 22.66 -2.65
CA PHE A 279 0.07 22.30 -1.24
C PHE A 279 0.63 20.90 -0.93
N CYS A 280 0.35 19.94 -1.82
CA CYS A 280 0.83 18.57 -1.65
C CYS A 280 2.35 18.43 -1.79
N MET A 281 3.00 19.26 -2.63
CA MET A 281 4.43 19.16 -2.93
C MET A 281 5.32 19.98 -2.00
N HIS A 282 4.86 21.11 -1.48
CA HIS A 282 5.65 21.95 -0.58
C HIS A 282 5.34 21.66 0.90
N GLU A 283 4.08 21.73 1.30
CA GLU A 283 3.66 21.58 2.70
C GLU A 283 3.45 20.11 3.07
N GLY A 284 2.96 19.30 2.12
CA GLY A 284 2.75 17.86 2.27
C GLY A 284 4.03 17.01 2.23
N ASN A 285 5.20 17.60 1.99
CA ASN A 285 6.46 16.91 1.77
C ASN A 285 7.32 16.85 3.04
N TYR A 286 6.83 16.10 4.01
CA TYR A 286 7.51 15.83 5.29
C TYR A 286 7.43 14.35 5.63
N PHE A 287 8.35 13.90 6.46
CA PHE A 287 8.39 12.52 6.93
C PHE A 287 9.17 12.41 8.24
N ARG A 288 9.00 11.27 8.89
CA ARG A 288 9.76 10.85 10.06
C ARG A 288 10.75 9.76 9.68
N PHE A 289 11.92 9.81 10.30
CA PHE A 289 12.89 8.71 10.34
C PHE A 289 13.40 8.57 11.77
N GLN A 290 13.23 7.38 12.36
CA GLN A 290 13.38 7.17 13.81
C GLN A 290 12.53 8.18 14.60
N ASP A 291 13.14 8.91 15.53
CA ASP A 291 12.49 9.91 16.37
C ASP A 291 12.70 11.34 15.85
N ARG A 292 13.17 11.48 14.60
CA ARG A 292 13.45 12.78 13.96
C ARG A 292 12.54 13.05 12.77
N PHE A 293 12.24 14.32 12.55
CA PHE A 293 11.36 14.78 11.47
C PHE A 293 12.14 15.58 10.44
N PHE A 294 11.74 15.44 9.17
CA PHE A 294 12.40 16.07 8.04
C PHE A 294 11.38 16.56 7.00
N THR A 295 11.82 17.50 6.18
CA THR A 295 11.16 17.90 4.92
C THR A 295 12.16 17.77 3.78
N GLN A 296 11.68 17.52 2.57
CA GLN A 296 12.50 17.52 1.37
C GLN A 296 12.49 18.92 0.75
N ARG A 297 13.67 19.43 0.38
CA ARG A 297 13.81 20.82 -0.09
C ARG A 297 13.24 21.03 -1.49
N ASN A 298 13.54 20.11 -2.40
CA ASN A 298 13.23 20.20 -3.83
C ASN A 298 12.59 18.90 -4.32
N GLY A 299 12.00 18.93 -5.51
CA GLY A 299 11.40 17.74 -6.11
C GLY A 299 10.11 17.29 -5.44
N VAL A 300 9.62 16.15 -5.92
CA VAL A 300 8.39 15.53 -5.45
C VAL A 300 8.72 14.36 -4.51
N PRO A 301 7.88 14.06 -3.50
CA PRO A 301 8.16 12.99 -2.53
C PRO A 301 8.02 11.59 -3.15
N MET A 302 9.07 10.77 -3.04
CA MET A 302 9.03 9.36 -3.46
C MET A 302 8.04 8.56 -2.61
N GLY A 303 6.87 8.26 -3.17
CA GLY A 303 5.79 7.50 -2.50
C GLY A 303 4.43 8.19 -2.47
N SER A 304 4.36 9.45 -2.89
CA SER A 304 3.07 10.12 -3.13
C SER A 304 2.44 9.62 -4.44
N PRO A 305 1.11 9.37 -4.48
CA PRO A 305 0.41 9.00 -5.72
C PRO A 305 0.51 10.04 -6.83
N LEU A 306 0.69 11.32 -6.47
CA LEU A 306 0.74 12.44 -7.42
C LEU A 306 2.12 12.60 -8.07
N SER A 307 3.19 12.18 -7.40
CA SER A 307 4.57 12.38 -7.85
C SER A 307 4.89 11.78 -9.22
N PRO A 308 4.48 10.55 -9.57
CA PRO A 308 4.75 10.00 -10.91
C PRO A 308 4.11 10.81 -12.03
N VAL A 309 2.92 11.37 -11.79
CA VAL A 309 2.21 12.15 -12.81
C VAL A 309 2.85 13.51 -13.00
N LEU A 310 3.27 14.18 -11.92
CA LEU A 310 4.01 15.44 -12.02
C LEU A 310 5.40 15.25 -12.64
N ALA A 311 6.05 14.12 -12.38
CA ALA A 311 7.28 13.74 -13.06
C ALA A 311 7.05 13.62 -14.56
N GLU A 312 5.97 12.97 -15.00
CA GLU A 312 5.63 12.84 -16.41
C GLU A 312 5.34 14.20 -17.06
N VAL A 313 4.57 15.08 -16.39
CA VAL A 313 4.32 16.46 -16.86
C VAL A 313 5.64 17.19 -17.14
N PHE A 314 6.58 17.13 -16.20
CA PHE A 314 7.87 17.79 -16.37
C PHE A 314 8.72 17.12 -17.45
N MET A 315 8.78 15.79 -17.49
CA MET A 315 9.61 15.08 -18.46
C MET A 315 9.10 15.23 -19.90
N GLU A 316 7.79 15.32 -20.13
CA GLU A 316 7.27 15.64 -21.48
C GLU A 316 7.57 17.08 -21.90
N HIS A 317 7.61 18.01 -20.95
CA HIS A 317 8.07 19.38 -21.22
C HIS A 317 9.57 19.44 -21.51
N PHE A 318 10.38 18.70 -20.74
CA PHE A 318 11.80 18.55 -20.98
C PHE A 318 12.08 17.97 -22.37
N GLU A 319 11.33 16.94 -22.78
CA GLU A 319 11.41 16.39 -24.14
C GLU A 319 11.06 17.41 -25.21
N GLN A 320 9.97 18.18 -25.04
CA GLN A 320 9.60 19.21 -26.01
C GLN A 320 10.77 20.17 -26.25
N ILE A 321 11.33 20.73 -25.17
CA ILE A 321 12.47 21.66 -25.27
C ILE A 321 13.69 20.99 -25.91
N ALA A 322 13.95 19.72 -25.58
CA ALA A 322 15.08 18.98 -26.13
C ALA A 322 15.01 18.85 -27.66
N PHE A 323 13.80 18.81 -28.24
CA PHE A 323 13.59 18.58 -29.66
C PHE A 323 13.19 19.82 -30.48
N ASP A 324 12.72 20.91 -29.85
CA ASP A 324 12.26 22.12 -30.55
C ASP A 324 13.34 22.74 -31.45
N ASN A 325 14.60 22.74 -31.00
CA ASN A 325 15.74 23.36 -31.71
C ASN A 325 16.98 22.45 -31.74
N ILE A 326 16.77 21.13 -31.86
CA ILE A 326 17.87 20.17 -31.86
C ILE A 326 18.74 20.29 -33.11
N ASN A 327 20.07 20.23 -32.95
CA ASN A 327 20.97 20.03 -34.10
C ASN A 327 20.67 18.65 -34.72
N MET A 328 20.38 18.62 -36.01
CA MET A 328 20.02 17.40 -36.74
C MET A 328 21.15 16.37 -36.74
N ASP A 329 22.41 16.78 -36.64
CA ASP A 329 23.56 15.87 -36.60
C ASP A 329 23.59 15.00 -35.34
N ILE A 330 23.00 15.48 -34.25
CA ILE A 330 22.96 14.78 -32.95
C ILE A 330 21.57 14.19 -32.64
N ARG A 331 20.63 14.30 -33.58
CA ARG A 331 19.25 13.89 -33.37
C ARG A 331 19.13 12.36 -33.41
N PRO A 332 18.55 11.72 -32.37
CA PRO A 332 18.26 10.30 -32.39
C PRO A 332 17.27 9.92 -33.51
N ILE A 333 17.50 8.77 -34.14
CA ILE A 333 16.57 8.14 -35.09
C ILE A 333 15.34 7.60 -34.35
N CYS A 334 15.56 7.08 -33.14
CA CYS A 334 14.52 6.62 -32.26
C CYS A 334 14.76 7.20 -30.87
N PHE A 335 13.70 7.68 -30.21
CA PHE A 335 13.74 8.14 -28.83
C PHE A 335 12.47 7.64 -28.13
N LYS A 336 12.65 6.82 -27.08
CA LYS A 336 11.57 6.18 -26.33
C LYS A 336 11.83 6.33 -24.83
N ARG A 337 10.88 6.89 -24.08
CA ARG A 337 11.02 7.13 -22.64
C ARG A 337 9.96 6.39 -21.82
N TYR A 338 10.41 5.72 -20.78
CA TYR A 338 9.60 5.19 -19.70
C TYR A 338 9.94 5.92 -18.40
N VAL A 339 9.16 6.94 -18.04
CA VAL A 339 9.41 7.78 -16.85
C VAL A 339 10.81 8.40 -16.87
N ASP A 340 11.79 7.84 -16.15
CA ASP A 340 13.19 8.26 -16.04
C ASP A 340 14.15 7.52 -16.98
N ASP A 341 13.77 6.33 -17.46
CA ASP A 341 14.57 5.49 -18.36
C ASP A 341 14.31 5.88 -19.83
N ILE A 342 15.36 6.25 -20.57
CA ILE A 342 15.29 6.58 -22.00
C ILE A 342 16.08 5.55 -22.80
N PHE A 343 15.49 5.09 -23.90
CA PHE A 343 16.13 4.31 -24.95
C PHE A 343 16.24 5.18 -26.20
N ALA A 344 17.41 5.18 -26.83
CA ALA A 344 17.61 5.85 -28.10
C ALA A 344 18.46 5.02 -29.06
N VAL A 345 18.18 5.22 -30.35
CA VAL A 345 19.03 4.77 -31.45
C VAL A 345 19.61 6.02 -32.08
N ILE A 346 20.92 6.15 -32.09
CA ILE A 346 21.62 7.38 -32.45
C ILE A 346 22.77 7.08 -33.40
N PRO A 347 23.11 7.98 -34.34
CA PRO A 347 24.30 7.82 -35.16
C PRO A 347 25.56 7.68 -34.30
N THR A 348 26.45 6.78 -34.70
CA THR A 348 27.71 6.53 -33.98
C THR A 348 28.54 7.80 -33.90
N GLY A 349 28.97 8.19 -32.70
CA GLY A 349 29.76 9.39 -32.42
C GLY A 349 28.93 10.60 -31.96
N ALA A 350 27.60 10.57 -32.12
CA ALA A 350 26.71 11.64 -31.68
C ALA A 350 26.18 11.46 -30.24
N GLU A 351 26.37 10.29 -29.63
CA GLU A 351 25.74 9.96 -28.36
C GLU A 351 26.16 10.83 -27.17
N GLU A 352 27.44 11.20 -27.09
CA GLU A 352 27.91 12.11 -26.03
C GLU A 352 27.42 13.55 -26.26
N GLN A 353 27.41 14.01 -27.51
CA GLN A 353 26.95 15.36 -27.84
C GLN A 353 25.46 15.53 -27.55
N PHE A 354 24.66 14.48 -27.80
CA PHE A 354 23.26 14.47 -27.41
C PHE A 354 23.08 14.44 -25.90
N LEU A 355 23.89 13.67 -25.16
CA LEU A 355 23.91 13.73 -23.68
C LEU A 355 24.21 15.14 -23.17
N GLU A 356 25.23 15.80 -23.71
CA GLU A 356 25.61 17.17 -23.35
C GLU A 356 24.50 18.18 -23.68
N HIS A 357 23.82 18.01 -24.82
CA HIS A 357 22.62 18.79 -25.15
C HIS A 357 21.54 18.64 -24.08
N LEU A 358 21.18 17.40 -23.71
CA LEU A 358 20.15 17.15 -22.69
C LEU A 358 20.53 17.73 -21.32
N ASN A 359 21.79 17.57 -20.90
CA ASN A 359 22.29 18.07 -19.62
C ASN A 359 22.39 19.60 -19.55
N ARG A 360 22.42 20.31 -20.68
CA ARG A 360 22.43 21.78 -20.72
C ARG A 360 21.06 22.43 -20.53
N LEU A 361 19.97 21.67 -20.69
CA LEU A 361 18.61 22.25 -20.64
C LEU A 361 18.22 22.68 -19.21
N TYR A 362 18.60 21.89 -18.21
CA TYR A 362 18.30 22.13 -16.79
C TYR A 362 19.48 21.71 -15.90
N PRO A 363 20.65 22.37 -15.99
CA PRO A 363 21.91 21.88 -15.40
C PRO A 363 21.89 21.79 -13.87
N GLU A 364 21.06 22.61 -13.20
CA GLU A 364 20.91 22.60 -11.74
C GLU A 364 19.95 21.51 -11.22
N ASN A 365 19.15 20.92 -12.12
CA ASN A 365 18.06 20.01 -11.74
C ASN A 365 18.22 18.62 -12.37
N ILE A 366 18.43 18.53 -13.68
CA ILE A 366 18.36 17.28 -14.42
C ILE A 366 19.74 16.92 -14.94
N VAL A 367 20.24 15.79 -14.46
CA VAL A 367 21.50 15.21 -14.91
C VAL A 367 21.23 13.81 -15.40
N LEU A 368 21.57 13.54 -16.65
CA LEU A 368 21.48 12.25 -17.29
C LEU A 368 22.85 11.57 -17.30
N THR A 369 22.83 10.24 -17.31
CA THR A 369 23.97 9.38 -17.62
C THR A 369 23.68 8.54 -18.84
N ILE A 370 24.73 8.13 -19.54
CA ILE A 370 24.65 7.27 -20.71
C ILE A 370 25.17 5.86 -20.40
N GLU A 371 24.44 4.85 -20.86
CA GLU A 371 24.88 3.46 -20.99
C GLU A 371 24.84 3.10 -22.48
N LYS A 372 26.00 2.76 -23.06
CA LYS A 372 26.12 2.34 -24.46
C LYS A 372 25.97 0.83 -24.57
N GLU A 373 25.47 0.34 -25.70
CA GLU A 373 25.42 -1.10 -25.94
C GLU A 373 26.80 -1.76 -25.81
N THR A 374 26.79 -3.01 -25.35
CA THR A 374 27.97 -3.88 -25.30
C THR A 374 27.67 -5.13 -26.10
N ASP A 375 28.56 -5.54 -26.99
CA ASP A 375 28.36 -6.70 -27.89
C ASP A 375 27.01 -6.64 -28.65
N LYS A 376 26.69 -5.46 -29.21
CA LYS A 376 25.42 -5.18 -29.91
C LYS A 376 24.17 -5.42 -29.04
N LYS A 377 24.29 -5.33 -27.72
CA LYS A 377 23.18 -5.57 -26.78
C LYS A 377 23.02 -4.43 -25.80
N LEU A 378 21.78 -4.05 -25.55
CA LEU A 378 21.43 -3.04 -24.55
C LEU A 378 20.21 -3.47 -23.75
N PRO A 379 20.32 -3.55 -22.41
CA PRO A 379 19.16 -3.74 -21.55
C PRO A 379 18.26 -2.49 -21.55
N PHE A 380 16.95 -2.68 -21.74
CA PHE A 380 15.96 -1.62 -21.51
C PHE A 380 14.66 -2.21 -20.95
N LEU A 381 14.18 -1.66 -19.82
CA LEU A 381 13.07 -2.23 -19.05
C LEU A 381 13.29 -3.72 -18.73
N ASP A 382 12.36 -4.58 -19.19
CA ASP A 382 12.41 -6.03 -19.03
C ASP A 382 13.05 -6.76 -20.24
N ALA A 383 13.51 -6.03 -21.25
CA ALA A 383 14.01 -6.57 -22.50
C ALA A 383 15.53 -6.38 -22.62
N LEU A 384 16.20 -7.38 -23.18
CA LEU A 384 17.54 -7.24 -23.72
C LEU A 384 17.36 -7.03 -25.22
N VAL A 385 17.61 -5.81 -25.67
CA VAL A 385 17.58 -5.45 -27.08
C VAL A 385 18.88 -5.91 -27.72
N ILE A 386 18.78 -6.65 -28.81
CA ILE A 386 19.89 -7.20 -29.57
C ILE A 386 19.86 -6.55 -30.96
N ARG A 387 20.91 -5.83 -31.30
CA ARG A 387 21.08 -5.18 -32.58
C ARG A 387 21.59 -6.19 -33.62
N GLY A 388 20.74 -6.51 -34.58
CA GLY A 388 21.13 -7.17 -35.82
C GLY A 388 21.63 -6.14 -36.84
N ASP A 389 21.83 -6.59 -38.08
CA ASP A 389 22.33 -5.72 -39.15
C ASP A 389 21.25 -4.75 -39.66
N ASP A 390 20.01 -5.22 -39.81
CA ASP A 390 18.88 -4.43 -40.31
C ASP A 390 17.77 -4.19 -39.26
N ARG A 391 17.71 -5.01 -38.21
CA ARG A 391 16.59 -5.08 -37.27
C ARG A 391 17.02 -5.27 -35.82
N LEU A 392 16.14 -4.85 -34.93
CA LEU A 392 16.24 -5.14 -33.50
C LEU A 392 15.44 -6.39 -33.15
N THR A 393 16.02 -7.24 -32.32
CA THR A 393 15.33 -8.38 -31.69
C THR A 393 15.42 -8.29 -30.18
N THR A 394 14.49 -8.93 -29.48
CA THR A 394 14.39 -8.85 -28.02
C THR A 394 14.29 -10.21 -27.37
N LYS A 395 14.92 -10.33 -26.20
CA LYS A 395 14.69 -11.43 -25.24
C LYS A 395 14.51 -10.89 -23.83
N ILE A 396 14.08 -11.71 -22.88
CA ILE A 396 13.95 -11.27 -21.49
C ILE A 396 15.33 -10.90 -20.91
N TYR A 397 15.42 -9.70 -20.34
CA TYR A 397 16.56 -9.29 -19.54
C TYR A 397 16.34 -9.63 -18.06
N ARG A 398 17.38 -10.17 -17.44
CA ARG A 398 17.49 -10.40 -15.99
C ARG A 398 18.78 -9.77 -15.52
N LYS A 399 18.71 -8.95 -14.47
CA LYS A 399 19.91 -8.40 -13.84
C LYS A 399 20.74 -9.54 -13.22
N PRO A 400 22.08 -9.42 -13.16
CA PRO A 400 22.94 -10.46 -12.56
C PRO A 400 22.56 -10.84 -11.13
N THR A 401 21.96 -9.93 -10.38
CA THR A 401 21.51 -10.15 -8.99
C THR A 401 20.10 -10.73 -8.86
N ASN A 402 19.46 -11.13 -9.96
CA ASN A 402 18.15 -11.76 -9.91
C ASN A 402 18.26 -13.16 -9.28
N PRO A 403 17.59 -13.44 -8.15
CA PRO A 403 17.68 -14.74 -7.49
C PRO A 403 16.80 -15.82 -8.12
N ASP A 404 15.98 -15.49 -9.13
CA ASP A 404 14.92 -16.35 -9.67
C ASP A 404 13.98 -16.92 -8.57
N ALA A 405 13.85 -16.17 -7.47
CA ALA A 405 13.04 -16.51 -6.31
C ALA A 405 11.60 -16.01 -6.49
N TYR A 406 10.68 -16.94 -6.72
CA TYR A 406 9.25 -16.70 -6.83
C TYR A 406 8.53 -17.13 -5.55
N LEU A 407 7.20 -17.04 -5.54
CA LEU A 407 6.41 -17.50 -4.40
C LEU A 407 6.54 -19.02 -4.27
N HIS A 408 7.23 -19.50 -3.23
CA HIS A 408 7.37 -20.94 -2.99
C HIS A 408 6.01 -21.67 -2.96
N PHE A 409 5.93 -22.85 -3.60
CA PHE A 409 4.66 -23.55 -3.83
C PHE A 409 3.93 -23.94 -2.54
N THR A 410 4.63 -24.17 -1.43
CA THR A 410 4.01 -24.50 -0.13
C THR A 410 3.40 -23.30 0.59
N SER A 411 3.57 -22.08 0.07
CA SER A 411 2.99 -20.86 0.64
C SER A 411 1.47 -20.96 0.74
N HIS A 412 0.89 -20.43 1.82
CA HIS A 412 -0.55 -20.48 2.10
C HIS A 412 -1.31 -19.41 1.29
N HIS A 413 -1.30 -19.60 -0.03
CA HIS A 413 -2.04 -18.80 -1.00
C HIS A 413 -3.00 -19.70 -1.80
N PRO A 414 -4.13 -19.16 -2.28
CA PRO A 414 -4.99 -19.86 -3.22
C PRO A 414 -4.21 -20.35 -4.44
N LEU A 415 -4.55 -21.54 -4.95
CA LEU A 415 -3.93 -22.10 -6.16
C LEU A 415 -4.07 -21.19 -7.38
N SER A 416 -5.13 -20.37 -7.45
CA SER A 416 -5.30 -19.36 -8.51
C SER A 416 -4.19 -18.31 -8.52
N VAL A 417 -3.71 -17.88 -7.36
CA VAL A 417 -2.57 -16.94 -7.24
C VAL A 417 -1.29 -17.60 -7.76
N LYS A 418 -1.01 -18.83 -7.32
CA LYS A 418 0.17 -19.60 -7.76
C LYS A 418 0.16 -19.83 -9.27
N LYS A 419 -0.99 -20.25 -9.83
CA LYS A 419 -1.21 -20.39 -11.28
C LYS A 419 -1.04 -19.06 -12.02
N GLY A 420 -1.52 -17.97 -11.44
CA GLY A 420 -1.43 -16.61 -11.99
C GLY A 420 0.00 -16.13 -12.13
N ILE A 421 0.88 -16.45 -11.17
CA ILE A 421 2.31 -16.09 -11.23
C ILE A 421 2.99 -16.77 -12.42
N VAL A 422 2.82 -18.09 -12.58
CA VAL A 422 3.37 -18.83 -13.74
C VAL A 422 2.80 -18.28 -15.04
N ALA A 423 1.49 -18.09 -15.10
CA ALA A 423 0.82 -17.56 -16.27
C ALA A 423 1.35 -16.16 -16.65
N GLY A 424 1.57 -15.28 -15.67
CA GLY A 424 2.13 -13.95 -15.90
C GLY A 424 3.56 -13.98 -16.43
N MET A 425 4.40 -14.93 -15.98
CA MET A 425 5.75 -15.10 -16.55
C MET A 425 5.72 -15.59 -17.99
N VAL A 426 4.80 -16.49 -18.32
CA VAL A 426 4.60 -16.94 -19.72
C VAL A 426 4.05 -15.81 -20.59
N ASP A 427 3.06 -15.07 -20.08
CA ASP A 427 2.47 -13.93 -20.78
C ASP A 427 3.54 -12.83 -21.03
N ARG A 428 4.47 -12.62 -20.08
CA ARG A 428 5.65 -11.74 -20.24
C ARG A 428 6.62 -12.24 -21.30
N ALA A 429 6.95 -13.54 -21.31
CA ALA A 429 7.82 -14.14 -22.31
C ALA A 429 7.25 -13.98 -23.73
N ILE A 430 5.95 -14.25 -23.91
CA ILE A 430 5.26 -14.07 -25.20
C ILE A 430 5.27 -12.60 -25.65
N ALA A 431 5.12 -11.66 -24.71
CA ALA A 431 5.05 -10.24 -25.02
C ALA A 431 6.40 -9.63 -25.42
N ILE A 432 7.52 -10.15 -24.88
CA ILE A 432 8.85 -9.54 -25.03
C ILE A 432 9.76 -10.33 -25.97
N CYS A 433 9.74 -11.67 -25.92
CA CYS A 433 10.69 -12.45 -26.72
C CYS A 433 10.29 -12.48 -28.20
N ASP A 434 11.28 -12.30 -29.07
CA ASP A 434 11.18 -12.77 -30.45
C ASP A 434 11.07 -14.30 -30.52
N LYS A 435 10.51 -14.79 -31.63
CA LYS A 435 10.19 -16.22 -31.84
C LYS A 435 11.38 -17.13 -31.55
N ASN A 436 12.59 -16.71 -31.94
CA ASN A 436 13.81 -17.50 -31.79
C ASN A 436 14.24 -17.67 -30.32
N PHE A 437 13.88 -16.74 -29.43
CA PHE A 437 14.26 -16.77 -28.01
C PHE A 437 13.15 -17.28 -27.09
N LEU A 438 11.91 -17.38 -27.58
CA LEU A 438 10.77 -17.79 -26.77
C LEU A 438 10.92 -19.22 -26.23
N GLY A 439 11.45 -20.15 -27.02
CA GLY A 439 11.65 -21.55 -26.61
C GLY A 439 12.58 -21.69 -25.40
N GLU A 440 13.73 -21.02 -25.44
CA GLU A 440 14.71 -20.99 -24.36
C GLU A 440 14.09 -20.40 -23.07
N GLU A 441 13.38 -19.27 -23.21
CA GLU A 441 12.73 -18.60 -22.09
C GLU A 441 11.65 -19.47 -21.43
N LEU A 442 10.86 -20.22 -22.21
CA LEU A 442 9.87 -21.15 -21.67
C LEU A 442 10.51 -22.31 -20.92
N GLN A 443 11.68 -22.80 -21.35
CA GLN A 443 12.43 -23.83 -20.62
C GLN A 443 13.01 -23.29 -19.33
N HIS A 444 13.52 -22.05 -19.35
CA HIS A 444 13.93 -21.36 -18.14
C HIS A 444 12.77 -21.26 -17.15
N ILE A 445 11.58 -20.81 -17.58
CA ILE A 445 10.37 -20.76 -16.74
C ILE A 445 10.04 -22.14 -16.13
N LYS A 446 10.12 -23.22 -16.90
CA LYS A 446 9.87 -24.57 -16.36
C LYS A 446 10.85 -24.94 -15.24
N ARG A 447 12.15 -24.67 -15.46
CA ARG A 447 13.20 -24.95 -14.49
C ARG A 447 12.98 -24.18 -13.18
N ILE A 448 12.85 -22.86 -13.25
CA ILE A 448 12.75 -22.01 -12.06
C ILE A 448 11.52 -22.32 -11.20
N PHE A 449 10.36 -22.59 -11.81
CA PHE A 449 9.16 -22.91 -11.03
C PHE A 449 9.26 -24.30 -10.41
N THR A 450 9.94 -25.25 -11.07
CA THR A 450 10.24 -26.57 -10.48
C THR A 450 11.13 -26.41 -9.25
N GLU A 451 12.18 -25.58 -9.32
CA GLU A 451 13.06 -25.25 -8.19
C GLU A 451 12.31 -24.53 -7.05
N ASN A 452 11.29 -23.72 -7.37
CA ASN A 452 10.39 -23.09 -6.39
C ASN A 452 9.28 -24.04 -5.86
N GLY A 453 9.38 -25.35 -6.15
CA GLY A 453 8.52 -26.41 -5.63
C GLY A 453 7.20 -26.62 -6.38
N TYR A 454 7.01 -26.03 -7.57
CA TYR A 454 5.78 -26.22 -8.34
C TYR A 454 5.76 -27.57 -9.05
N PRO A 455 4.61 -28.28 -9.07
CA PRO A 455 4.50 -29.53 -9.82
C PRO A 455 4.71 -29.35 -11.33
N PHE A 456 5.59 -30.15 -11.93
CA PHE A 456 5.94 -30.07 -13.35
C PHE A 456 4.73 -30.15 -14.30
N LYS A 457 3.79 -31.06 -14.01
CA LYS A 457 2.53 -31.21 -14.77
C LYS A 457 1.69 -29.93 -14.75
N LEU A 458 1.65 -29.24 -13.61
CA LEU A 458 0.92 -27.99 -13.45
C LEU A 458 1.56 -26.88 -14.30
N ILE A 459 2.87 -26.73 -14.24
CA ILE A 459 3.62 -25.72 -15.02
C ILE A 459 3.38 -25.93 -16.51
N THR A 460 3.57 -27.17 -16.99
CA THR A 460 3.40 -27.52 -18.41
C THR A 460 1.98 -27.29 -18.89
N SER A 461 0.97 -27.65 -18.08
CA SER A 461 -0.44 -27.38 -18.40
C SER A 461 -0.72 -25.88 -18.55
N ILE A 462 -0.16 -25.03 -17.68
CA ILE A 462 -0.33 -23.58 -17.76
C ILE A 462 0.33 -23.01 -19.02
N ILE A 463 1.57 -23.43 -19.33
CA ILE A 463 2.31 -23.00 -20.53
C ILE A 463 1.51 -23.36 -21.78
N ASN A 464 1.12 -24.63 -21.92
CA ASN A 464 0.36 -25.10 -23.09
C ASN A 464 -0.95 -24.35 -23.25
N ARG A 465 -1.65 -24.07 -22.15
CA ARG A 465 -2.89 -23.28 -22.19
C ARG A 465 -2.67 -21.84 -22.62
N ARG A 466 -1.55 -21.21 -22.24
CA ARG A 466 -1.23 -19.82 -22.61
C ARG A 466 -0.75 -19.66 -24.05
N LEU A 467 -0.09 -20.68 -24.60
CA LEU A 467 0.36 -20.70 -25.99
C LEU A 467 -0.78 -20.96 -26.99
N ARG A 468 -1.91 -21.53 -26.53
CA ARG A 468 -3.08 -21.73 -27.40
C ARG A 468 -3.67 -20.38 -27.83
N PRO A 469 -4.12 -20.25 -29.09
CA PRO A 469 -4.87 -19.07 -29.53
C PRO A 469 -6.07 -18.84 -28.60
N LYS A 470 -6.25 -17.59 -28.15
CA LYS A 470 -7.45 -17.26 -27.39
C LYS A 470 -8.66 -17.32 -28.34
N PRO A 471 -9.79 -17.93 -27.94
CA PRO A 471 -11.03 -17.75 -28.69
C PRO A 471 -11.37 -16.25 -28.77
N PRO A 472 -12.11 -15.80 -29.80
CA PRO A 472 -12.57 -14.42 -29.90
C PRO A 472 -13.22 -14.01 -28.58
N ASN A 473 -12.94 -12.77 -28.13
CA ASN A 473 -13.38 -12.23 -26.85
C ASN A 473 -14.90 -12.43 -26.68
N VAL A 474 -15.31 -13.50 -26.00
CA VAL A 474 -16.62 -13.56 -25.40
C VAL A 474 -16.58 -12.51 -24.31
N LEU A 475 -17.31 -11.41 -24.50
CA LEU A 475 -17.50 -10.40 -23.47
C LEU A 475 -17.82 -11.14 -22.16
N PRO A 476 -17.11 -10.86 -21.06
CA PRO A 476 -17.44 -11.46 -19.78
C PRO A 476 -18.92 -11.20 -19.53
N GLN A 477 -19.71 -12.27 -19.31
CA GLN A 477 -21.08 -12.08 -18.84
C GLN A 477 -21.03 -11.16 -17.62
N GLN A 478 -21.92 -10.16 -17.57
CA GLN A 478 -21.99 -9.26 -16.43
C GLN A 478 -22.06 -10.07 -15.14
N PRO A 479 -21.30 -9.71 -14.11
CA PRO A 479 -21.17 -10.52 -12.91
C PRO A 479 -22.54 -10.69 -12.24
N ARG A 480 -22.96 -11.94 -12.05
CA ARG A 480 -24.11 -12.30 -11.22
C ARG A 480 -23.67 -12.31 -9.75
N GLY A 481 -24.46 -11.69 -8.88
CA GLY A 481 -24.31 -11.79 -7.42
C GLY A 481 -23.41 -10.79 -6.67
N PRO A 482 -23.62 -10.69 -5.33
CA PRO A 482 -22.81 -9.86 -4.43
C PRO A 482 -21.37 -10.37 -4.34
N THR A 483 -20.44 -9.49 -3.92
CA THR A 483 -19.01 -9.84 -3.77
C THR A 483 -18.63 -9.93 -2.30
N VAL A 484 -18.11 -11.10 -1.91
CA VAL A 484 -17.63 -11.39 -0.56
C VAL A 484 -16.11 -11.57 -0.58
N VAL A 485 -15.40 -10.82 0.26
CA VAL A 485 -13.93 -10.92 0.39
C VAL A 485 -13.61 -11.59 1.73
N LEU A 486 -12.98 -12.77 1.71
CA LEU A 486 -12.72 -13.57 2.91
C LEU A 486 -11.22 -13.77 3.16
N PRO A 487 -10.78 -13.93 4.42
CA PRO A 487 -9.44 -14.44 4.68
C PRO A 487 -9.28 -15.86 4.09
N TYR A 488 -8.16 -16.11 3.42
CA TYR A 488 -7.87 -17.42 2.85
C TYR A 488 -7.57 -18.44 3.93
N HIS A 489 -8.19 -19.62 3.82
CA HIS A 489 -7.79 -20.80 4.55
C HIS A 489 -7.80 -22.00 3.59
N SER A 490 -6.71 -22.77 3.55
CA SER A 490 -6.52 -23.87 2.59
C SER A 490 -7.63 -24.90 2.62
N ILE A 491 -8.13 -25.23 3.82
CA ILE A 491 -9.22 -26.20 4.01
C ILE A 491 -10.57 -25.66 3.53
N LEU A 492 -10.79 -24.36 3.69
CA LEU A 492 -12.10 -23.75 3.45
C LEU A 492 -12.23 -23.29 1.99
N GLY A 493 -11.13 -22.85 1.39
CA GLY A 493 -11.14 -22.03 0.17
C GLY A 493 -11.88 -22.66 -1.01
N ASP A 494 -11.63 -23.92 -1.35
CA ASP A 494 -12.23 -24.54 -2.53
C ASP A 494 -13.69 -24.98 -2.29
N THR A 495 -14.07 -25.30 -1.05
CA THR A 495 -15.48 -25.57 -0.71
C THR A 495 -16.29 -24.28 -0.69
N ILE A 496 -15.76 -23.19 -0.13
CA ILE A 496 -16.42 -21.88 -0.19
C ILE A 496 -16.62 -21.43 -1.64
N LYS A 497 -15.67 -21.66 -2.55
CA LYS A 497 -15.87 -21.35 -3.98
C LYS A 497 -17.02 -22.16 -4.61
N ARG A 498 -17.17 -23.43 -4.24
CA ARG A 498 -18.29 -24.26 -4.71
C ARG A 498 -19.61 -23.72 -4.16
N LEU A 499 -19.65 -23.35 -2.88
CA LEU A 499 -20.81 -22.72 -2.24
C LEU A 499 -21.16 -21.37 -2.89
N ALA A 500 -20.16 -20.59 -3.25
CA ALA A 500 -20.32 -19.32 -3.96
C ALA A 500 -21.01 -19.50 -5.31
N LYS A 501 -20.66 -20.56 -6.04
CA LYS A 501 -21.31 -20.91 -7.31
C LYS A 501 -22.77 -21.35 -7.12
N SER A 502 -23.09 -22.09 -6.05
CA SER A 502 -24.46 -22.56 -5.81
C SER A 502 -25.41 -21.47 -5.31
N LEU A 503 -24.90 -20.48 -4.59
CA LEU A 503 -25.69 -19.38 -4.01
C LEU A 503 -25.58 -18.07 -4.80
N ASP A 504 -25.03 -18.13 -6.02
CA ASP A 504 -24.85 -17.00 -6.93
C ASP A 504 -24.19 -15.78 -6.26
N PHE A 505 -23.03 -15.98 -5.62
CA PHE A 505 -22.18 -14.89 -5.15
C PHE A 505 -20.72 -15.07 -5.57
N ARG A 506 -19.96 -13.97 -5.56
CA ARG A 506 -18.53 -13.97 -5.89
C ARG A 506 -17.70 -14.01 -4.62
N VAL A 507 -16.71 -14.91 -4.57
CA VAL A 507 -15.76 -14.96 -3.46
C VAL A 507 -14.35 -14.61 -3.91
N PHE A 508 -13.72 -13.67 -3.21
CA PHE A 508 -12.29 -13.38 -3.31
C PHE A 508 -11.61 -13.65 -1.98
N PHE A 509 -10.34 -14.05 -2.04
CA PHE A 509 -9.58 -14.37 -0.85
C PHE A 509 -8.44 -13.38 -0.59
N LYS A 510 -8.33 -12.93 0.65
CA LYS A 510 -7.23 -12.14 1.18
C LYS A 510 -6.25 -13.06 1.90
N SER A 511 -4.96 -12.99 1.59
CA SER A 511 -3.94 -13.78 2.26
C SER A 511 -3.69 -13.31 3.70
N SER A 512 -3.27 -14.24 4.56
CA SER A 512 -2.74 -13.95 5.89
C SER A 512 -1.42 -13.18 5.81
N PRO A 513 -0.93 -12.60 6.94
CA PRO A 513 0.36 -11.90 6.96
C PRO A 513 1.49 -12.77 6.41
N ASN A 514 2.24 -12.25 5.44
CA ASN A 514 3.43 -12.90 4.90
C ASN A 514 4.66 -12.64 5.77
N LEU A 515 5.77 -13.32 5.47
CA LEU A 515 7.04 -13.15 6.18
C LEU A 515 7.51 -11.69 6.15
N ARG A 516 7.21 -10.91 5.10
CA ARG A 516 7.48 -9.46 5.06
C ARG A 516 6.72 -8.74 6.17
N ALA A 517 5.43 -8.98 6.32
CA ALA A 517 4.63 -8.33 7.36
C ALA A 517 5.10 -8.70 8.77
N ILE A 518 5.68 -9.89 8.94
CA ILE A 518 6.14 -10.43 10.23
C ILE A 518 7.57 -9.97 10.57
N LEU A 519 8.51 -10.11 9.64
CA LEU A 519 9.95 -9.95 9.88
C LEU A 519 10.49 -8.57 9.55
N ARG A 520 9.78 -7.79 8.73
CA ARG A 520 10.29 -6.48 8.28
C ARG A 520 10.49 -5.52 9.45
N THR A 521 11.67 -4.90 9.49
CA THR A 521 12.12 -4.01 10.59
C THR A 521 12.74 -2.68 10.12
N ASP A 522 12.79 -2.42 8.81
CA ASP A 522 13.18 -1.12 8.23
C ASP A 522 12.12 -0.01 8.44
N LYS A 523 10.92 -0.40 8.90
CA LYS A 523 9.90 0.51 9.42
C LYS A 523 9.77 0.35 10.93
N ILE A 524 9.50 1.46 11.60
CA ILE A 524 9.25 1.57 13.03
C ILE A 524 8.02 0.73 13.38
N ARG A 525 8.25 -0.27 14.22
CA ARG A 525 7.19 -1.09 14.79
C ARG A 525 6.49 -0.26 15.87
N ILE A 526 5.21 0.01 15.66
CA ILE A 526 4.38 0.62 16.69
C ILE A 526 4.15 -0.43 17.78
N PRO A 527 4.44 -0.13 19.07
CA PRO A 527 4.09 -0.99 20.19
C PRO A 527 2.62 -1.41 20.14
N LYS A 528 2.29 -2.58 20.70
CA LYS A 528 0.91 -3.10 20.62
C LYS A 528 -0.07 -2.19 21.35
N GLU A 529 0.40 -1.56 22.42
CA GLU A 529 -0.32 -0.66 23.32
C GLU A 529 -0.64 0.67 22.64
N GLU A 530 0.23 1.11 21.71
CA GLU A 530 0.07 2.31 20.89
C GLU A 530 -0.65 2.02 19.56
N ALA A 531 -1.15 0.80 19.38
CA ALA A 531 -1.89 0.45 18.18
C ALA A 531 -3.18 1.26 18.08
N LYS A 532 -3.37 1.90 16.93
CA LYS A 532 -4.64 2.52 16.54
C LYS A 532 -5.58 1.50 15.91
N GLY A 533 -6.89 1.75 16.04
CA GLY A 533 -7.92 0.87 15.47
C GLY A 533 -8.04 -0.41 16.28
N VAL A 534 -8.67 -0.31 17.45
CA VAL A 534 -8.77 -1.42 18.40
C VAL A 534 -10.20 -1.59 18.91
N VAL A 535 -10.56 -2.83 19.19
CA VAL A 535 -11.66 -3.18 20.10
C VAL A 535 -11.04 -3.42 21.47
N TYR A 536 -11.59 -2.80 22.50
CA TYR A 536 -11.03 -2.78 23.84
C TYR A 536 -12.09 -3.10 24.89
N GLN A 537 -11.60 -3.47 26.07
CA GLN A 537 -12.39 -3.63 27.27
C GLN A 537 -11.87 -2.67 28.35
N ILE A 538 -12.77 -2.12 29.14
CA ILE A 538 -12.47 -1.45 30.41
C ILE A 538 -13.09 -2.30 31.51
N LYS A 539 -12.23 -2.91 32.34
CA LYS A 539 -12.64 -3.75 33.46
C LYS A 539 -12.56 -2.93 34.75
N CYS A 540 -13.62 -2.96 35.53
CA CYS A 540 -13.66 -2.36 36.86
C CYS A 540 -13.24 -3.39 37.92
N GLY A 541 -12.71 -2.93 39.05
CA GLY A 541 -12.37 -3.81 40.18
C GLY A 541 -13.56 -4.63 40.71
N CYS A 542 -14.80 -4.16 40.55
CA CYS A 542 -16.01 -4.91 40.88
C CYS A 542 -16.46 -5.92 39.81
N HIS A 543 -15.57 -6.28 38.88
CA HIS A 543 -15.79 -7.20 37.75
C HIS A 543 -16.72 -6.70 36.64
N ALA A 544 -17.29 -5.49 36.78
CA ALA A 544 -18.03 -4.86 35.69
C ALA A 544 -17.13 -4.62 34.47
N SER A 545 -17.67 -4.83 33.27
CA SER A 545 -16.91 -4.78 32.01
C SER A 545 -17.62 -3.91 30.99
N TYR A 546 -16.91 -2.93 30.44
CA TYR A 546 -17.37 -2.16 29.28
C TYR A 546 -16.55 -2.55 28.06
N ILE A 547 -17.20 -2.76 26.91
CA ILE A 547 -16.55 -3.07 25.64
C ILE A 547 -16.79 -1.91 24.67
N GLY A 548 -15.76 -1.52 23.93
CA GLY A 548 -15.91 -0.48 22.91
C GLY A 548 -14.90 -0.59 21.79
N GLU A 549 -15.09 0.20 20.73
CA GLU A 549 -14.09 0.39 19.68
C GLU A 549 -13.55 1.82 19.62
N THR A 550 -12.33 1.96 19.10
CA THR A 550 -11.76 3.27 18.76
C THR A 550 -10.87 3.18 17.53
N GLY A 551 -10.92 4.20 16.69
CA GLY A 551 -9.94 4.40 15.61
C GLY A 551 -8.61 5.02 16.07
N ASN A 552 -8.56 5.57 17.29
CA ASN A 552 -7.36 6.10 17.95
C ASN A 552 -6.64 5.00 18.78
N THR A 553 -5.64 5.39 19.57
CA THR A 553 -5.03 4.49 20.56
C THR A 553 -6.00 4.23 21.72
N LEU A 554 -5.81 3.10 22.42
CA LEU A 554 -6.56 2.83 23.64
C LEU A 554 -6.32 3.90 24.70
N PHE A 555 -5.09 4.41 24.80
CA PHE A 555 -4.73 5.46 25.74
C PHE A 555 -5.52 6.76 25.52
N ASP A 556 -5.61 7.23 24.28
CA ASP A 556 -6.39 8.43 23.94
C ASP A 556 -7.87 8.23 24.29
N ARG A 557 -8.43 7.07 23.90
CA ARG A 557 -9.82 6.75 24.19
C ARG A 557 -10.10 6.60 25.69
N PHE A 558 -9.16 6.04 26.43
CA PHE A 558 -9.30 5.90 27.88
C PHE A 558 -9.26 7.26 28.58
N LYS A 559 -8.39 8.18 28.13
CA LYS A 559 -8.39 9.58 28.61
C LYS A 559 -9.73 10.28 28.36
N GLU A 560 -10.36 10.07 27.19
CA GLU A 560 -11.69 10.61 26.90
C GLU A 560 -12.73 10.10 27.91
N HIS A 561 -12.73 8.80 28.21
CA HIS A 561 -13.61 8.22 29.23
C HIS A 561 -13.34 8.80 30.63
N LEU A 562 -12.08 8.89 31.04
CA LEU A 562 -11.71 9.48 32.33
C LEU A 562 -12.06 10.97 32.41
N ALA A 563 -11.98 11.71 31.31
CA ALA A 563 -12.40 13.11 31.26
C ALA A 563 -13.91 13.24 31.49
N CYS A 564 -14.73 12.34 30.95
CA CYS A 564 -16.17 12.27 31.25
C CYS A 564 -16.44 11.94 32.73
N VAL A 565 -15.73 10.97 33.30
CA VAL A 565 -15.86 10.62 34.73
C VAL A 565 -15.43 11.79 35.62
N THR A 566 -14.33 12.46 35.29
CA THR A 566 -13.83 13.64 36.01
C THR A 566 -14.83 14.80 35.91
N ARG A 567 -15.44 15.00 34.73
CA ARG A 567 -16.50 16.00 34.54
C ARG A 567 -17.70 15.74 35.46
N TYR A 568 -18.10 14.48 35.62
CA TYR A 568 -19.15 14.06 36.55
C TYR A 568 -18.74 14.31 38.01
N LYS A 569 -17.56 13.82 38.43
CA LYS A 569 -17.05 13.98 39.81
C LYS A 569 -16.96 15.46 40.20
N ASN A 570 -16.41 16.30 39.33
CA ASN A 570 -16.35 17.76 39.55
C ASN A 570 -17.72 18.41 39.71
N ALA A 571 -18.74 17.94 38.98
CA ALA A 571 -20.10 18.45 39.14
C ALA A 571 -20.71 17.99 40.48
N ARG A 572 -20.55 16.71 40.84
CA ARG A 572 -20.97 16.18 42.14
C ARG A 572 -20.30 16.91 43.30
N ASP A 573 -18.99 17.14 43.22
CA ASP A 573 -18.22 17.79 44.27
C ASP A 573 -18.67 19.27 44.44
N ARG A 574 -18.95 19.97 43.33
CA ARG A 574 -19.57 21.32 43.33
C ARG A 574 -20.95 21.31 44.00
N LEU A 575 -21.78 20.29 43.74
CA LEU A 575 -23.09 20.14 44.36
C LEU A 575 -22.97 19.91 45.87
N SER A 576 -21.94 19.20 46.32
CA SER A 576 -21.64 18.97 47.74
C SER A 576 -20.91 20.11 48.45
N GLY A 577 -20.69 21.26 47.79
CA GLY A 577 -20.00 22.42 48.37
C GLY A 577 -18.46 22.29 48.45
N ALA A 578 -17.86 21.23 47.89
CA ALA A 578 -16.42 21.05 47.86
C ALA A 578 -15.76 21.93 46.78
N GLN A 579 -14.73 22.69 47.15
CA GLN A 579 -13.93 23.52 46.22
C GLN A 579 -12.98 22.63 45.40
N PRO A 580 -13.14 22.51 44.07
CA PRO A 580 -12.25 21.68 43.26
C PRO A 580 -10.87 22.36 43.13
N ARG A 581 -9.77 21.62 43.34
CA ARG A 581 -8.42 22.08 42.97
C ARG A 581 -8.35 22.24 41.43
N ARG A 582 -8.25 23.47 40.90
CA ARG A 582 -8.42 23.74 39.45
C ARG A 582 -7.11 23.94 38.68
N ARG A 583 -7.02 23.28 37.51
CA ARG A 583 -6.40 23.79 36.26
C ARG A 583 -7.46 23.66 35.14
N GLY A 584 -7.87 24.78 34.51
CA GLY A 584 -8.78 24.79 33.35
C GLY A 584 -10.04 25.67 33.47
N ARG A 585 -10.86 25.72 32.41
CA ARG A 585 -12.07 26.57 32.31
C ARG A 585 -13.17 26.08 33.28
N PRO A 586 -13.82 26.98 34.04
CA PRO A 586 -14.95 26.63 34.91
C PRO A 586 -16.11 25.98 34.15
N GLN A 587 -16.75 24.99 34.78
CA GLN A 587 -18.06 24.51 34.33
C GLN A 587 -19.12 25.58 34.60
N THR A 588 -19.81 26.04 33.56
CA THR A 588 -20.83 27.11 33.65
C THR A 588 -22.26 26.59 33.79
N LYS A 589 -22.52 25.32 33.44
CA LYS A 589 -23.83 24.69 33.63
C LYS A 589 -24.06 24.27 35.09
N GLU A 590 -25.33 24.17 35.45
CA GLU A 590 -25.80 23.62 36.72
C GLU A 590 -25.24 22.20 36.98
N PRO A 591 -24.73 21.92 38.20
CA PRO A 591 -24.12 20.63 38.52
C PRO A 591 -25.01 19.42 38.26
N THR A 592 -26.27 19.48 38.67
CA THR A 592 -27.27 18.41 38.49
C THR A 592 -27.46 18.06 37.01
N LYS A 593 -27.66 19.08 36.17
CA LYS A 593 -27.77 18.92 34.72
C LYS A 593 -26.51 18.31 34.10
N ILE A 594 -25.31 18.69 34.55
CA ILE A 594 -24.06 18.07 34.08
C ILE A 594 -24.00 16.60 34.46
N MET A 595 -24.37 16.27 35.70
CA MET A 595 -24.38 14.89 36.19
C MET A 595 -25.34 14.02 35.38
N GLU A 596 -26.57 14.49 35.14
CA GLU A 596 -27.55 13.81 34.29
C GLU A 596 -27.07 13.67 32.84
N GLU A 597 -26.57 14.74 32.23
CA GLU A 597 -26.04 14.72 30.85
C GLU A 597 -24.89 13.70 30.70
N THR A 598 -23.98 13.64 31.69
CA THR A 598 -22.80 12.75 31.64
C THR A 598 -23.14 11.30 31.93
N ILE A 599 -24.04 11.02 32.87
CA ILE A 599 -24.62 9.68 33.07
C ILE A 599 -25.30 9.26 31.76
N LYS A 600 -26.22 10.06 31.22
CA LYS A 600 -26.94 9.70 29.97
C LYS A 600 -26.01 9.49 28.77
N ALA A 601 -24.86 10.14 28.71
CA ALA A 601 -23.92 9.99 27.59
C ALA A 601 -22.97 8.78 27.68
N SER A 602 -22.70 8.24 28.88
CA SER A 602 -21.66 7.21 29.04
C SER A 602 -22.02 6.15 30.08
N ALA A 603 -22.04 4.88 29.64
CA ALA A 603 -22.19 3.72 30.52
C ALA A 603 -21.08 3.63 31.57
N ILE A 604 -19.86 4.08 31.25
CA ILE A 604 -18.75 4.11 32.21
C ILE A 604 -19.01 5.14 33.30
N VAL A 605 -19.57 6.30 32.95
CA VAL A 605 -19.92 7.34 33.94
C VAL A 605 -21.06 6.86 34.84
N GLU A 606 -22.09 6.24 34.26
CA GLU A 606 -23.18 5.63 35.02
C GLU A 606 -22.69 4.55 35.99
N HIS A 607 -21.77 3.70 35.56
CA HIS A 607 -21.16 2.72 36.47
C HIS A 607 -20.29 3.39 37.55
N SER A 608 -19.45 4.35 37.15
CA SER A 608 -18.52 5.05 38.06
C SER A 608 -19.22 5.99 39.03
N SER A 609 -20.50 6.31 38.83
CA SER A 609 -21.29 7.07 39.82
C SER A 609 -21.71 6.20 41.01
N GLN A 610 -21.78 4.88 40.81
CA GLN A 610 -22.19 3.89 41.81
C GLN A 610 -21.01 3.04 42.32
N CYS A 611 -19.83 3.15 41.70
CA CYS A 611 -18.65 2.34 41.99
C CYS A 611 -17.40 3.20 42.10
N SER A 612 -16.56 2.92 43.11
CA SER A 612 -15.31 3.66 43.37
C SER A 612 -14.04 2.90 42.99
N HIS A 613 -14.16 1.69 42.42
CA HIS A 613 -13.00 0.89 42.00
C HIS A 613 -12.31 1.48 40.77
N ASP A 614 -11.04 1.16 40.62
CA ASP A 614 -10.24 1.57 39.46
C ASP A 614 -10.69 0.88 38.17
N LEU A 615 -10.56 1.64 37.07
CA LEU A 615 -10.85 1.20 35.71
C LEU A 615 -9.55 0.79 35.02
N GLN A 616 -9.50 -0.42 34.48
CA GLN A 616 -8.34 -0.99 33.82
C GLN A 616 -8.65 -1.25 32.33
N PRO A 617 -8.03 -0.51 31.40
CA PRO A 617 -8.24 -0.70 29.97
C PRO A 617 -7.34 -1.83 29.42
N ARG A 618 -7.88 -2.68 28.54
CA ARG A 618 -7.10 -3.68 27.77
C ARG A 618 -7.58 -3.79 26.33
N ILE A 619 -6.67 -4.09 25.41
CA ILE A 619 -7.00 -4.34 24.00
C ILE A 619 -7.50 -5.78 23.85
N LEU A 620 -8.69 -5.95 23.26
CA LEU A 620 -9.24 -7.27 22.92
C LEU A 620 -8.76 -7.73 21.55
N CYS A 621 -8.87 -6.87 20.53
CA CYS A 621 -8.31 -7.15 19.21
C CYS A 621 -7.98 -5.87 18.44
N ARG A 622 -7.13 -6.00 17.43
CA ARG A 622 -6.77 -4.92 16.51
C ARG A 622 -7.52 -5.09 15.20
N GLU A 623 -8.14 -4.01 14.73
CA GLU A 623 -8.80 -3.96 13.43
C GLU A 623 -8.78 -2.52 12.90
N SER A 624 -8.13 -2.31 11.77
CA SER A 624 -7.99 -0.97 11.21
C SER A 624 -9.25 -0.49 10.49
N LEU A 625 -10.07 -1.41 9.98
CA LEU A 625 -11.26 -1.08 9.21
C LEU A 625 -12.42 -0.77 10.15
N PHE A 626 -13.01 0.42 10.00
CA PHE A 626 -14.09 0.91 10.88
C PHE A 626 -15.27 -0.07 10.94
N HIS A 627 -15.81 -0.50 9.79
CA HIS A 627 -16.95 -1.41 9.78
C HIS A 627 -16.63 -2.77 10.39
N HIS A 628 -15.48 -3.37 10.08
CA HIS A 628 -15.04 -4.59 10.75
C HIS A 628 -14.89 -4.39 12.27
N ARG A 629 -14.38 -3.24 12.74
CA ARG A 629 -14.30 -2.95 14.18
C ARG A 629 -15.68 -2.91 14.82
N LYS A 630 -16.65 -2.23 14.21
CA LYS A 630 -18.04 -2.16 14.70
C LYS A 630 -18.67 -3.54 14.79
N ILE A 631 -18.44 -4.39 13.79
CA ILE A 631 -18.94 -5.77 13.79
C ILE A 631 -18.26 -6.59 14.90
N LYS A 632 -16.93 -6.51 15.02
CA LYS A 632 -16.18 -7.20 16.09
C LYS A 632 -16.58 -6.74 17.49
N GLU A 633 -16.73 -5.44 17.71
CA GLU A 633 -17.24 -4.84 18.95
C GLU A 633 -18.60 -5.45 19.32
N ALA A 634 -19.53 -5.48 18.37
CA ALA A 634 -20.86 -6.04 18.61
C ALA A 634 -20.83 -7.56 18.88
N CYS A 635 -19.94 -8.33 18.24
CA CYS A 635 -19.72 -9.73 18.61
C CYS A 635 -19.23 -9.86 20.07
N TYR A 636 -18.26 -9.05 20.50
CA TYR A 636 -17.78 -9.08 21.87
C TYR A 636 -18.87 -8.70 22.88
N ILE A 637 -19.67 -7.67 22.59
CA ILE A 637 -20.77 -7.24 23.49
C ILE A 637 -21.83 -8.36 23.63
N ARG A 638 -22.21 -9.02 22.53
CA ARG A 638 -23.28 -10.03 22.54
C ARG A 638 -22.91 -11.32 23.26
N HIS A 639 -21.63 -11.68 23.29
CA HIS A 639 -21.13 -12.95 23.83
C HIS A 639 -20.40 -12.81 25.17
N ASN A 640 -20.43 -11.63 25.80
CA ASN A 640 -19.84 -11.40 27.12
C ASN A 640 -20.74 -10.52 27.98
N ALA A 641 -20.76 -10.76 29.28
CA ALA A 641 -21.41 -9.86 30.23
C ALA A 641 -20.74 -8.48 30.19
N SER A 642 -21.54 -7.43 29.95
CA SER A 642 -21.02 -6.07 29.89
C SER A 642 -22.05 -5.04 30.37
N ILE A 643 -21.56 -3.87 30.79
CA ILE A 643 -22.37 -2.71 31.19
C ILE A 643 -22.78 -1.84 29.99
N ASN A 644 -22.54 -2.32 28.76
CA ASN A 644 -22.96 -1.65 27.54
C ASN A 644 -24.49 -1.49 27.52
N ARG A 645 -24.98 -0.34 27.04
CA ARG A 645 -26.42 -0.03 26.98
C ARG A 645 -27.11 -0.60 25.74
N ASP A 646 -26.34 -0.95 24.72
CA ASP A 646 -26.80 -1.54 23.48
C ASP A 646 -25.94 -2.76 23.13
N ARG A 647 -26.40 -3.54 22.15
CA ARG A 647 -25.70 -4.75 21.66
C ARG A 647 -24.75 -4.46 20.49
N GLY A 648 -24.36 -3.21 20.28
CA GLY A 648 -23.60 -2.75 19.13
C GLY A 648 -24.39 -2.82 17.80
N THR A 649 -23.65 -2.77 16.68
CA THR A 649 -24.24 -2.91 15.33
C THR A 649 -24.92 -4.26 15.15
N GLU A 650 -26.05 -4.29 14.46
CA GLU A 650 -26.80 -5.52 14.14
C GLU A 650 -25.94 -6.54 13.39
N ILE A 651 -26.05 -7.81 13.78
CA ILE A 651 -25.35 -8.96 13.18
C ILE A 651 -26.34 -10.11 13.06
N SER A 652 -26.24 -10.90 11.99
CA SER A 652 -27.12 -12.05 11.77
C SER A 652 -27.00 -13.08 12.90
N GLN A 653 -28.15 -13.62 13.32
CA GLN A 653 -28.22 -14.70 14.31
C GLN A 653 -27.60 -16.01 13.82
N ALA A 654 -27.40 -16.16 12.49
CA ALA A 654 -26.73 -17.31 11.89
C ALA A 654 -25.34 -17.58 12.50
N TRP A 655 -24.66 -16.54 12.99
CA TRP A 655 -23.30 -16.66 13.54
C TRP A 655 -23.25 -17.11 14.99
N THR A 656 -24.36 -17.04 15.75
CA THR A 656 -24.38 -17.24 17.21
C THR A 656 -23.77 -18.60 17.59
N GLY A 657 -24.29 -19.70 17.02
CA GLY A 657 -23.79 -21.05 17.32
C GLY A 657 -22.32 -21.26 16.92
N LEU A 658 -21.86 -20.61 15.84
CA LEU A 658 -20.47 -20.67 15.41
C LEU A 658 -19.55 -19.94 16.39
N ILE A 659 -19.95 -18.74 16.84
CA ILE A 659 -19.14 -17.94 17.77
C ILE A 659 -19.07 -18.64 19.13
N ASP A 660 -20.19 -19.19 19.62
CA ASP A 660 -20.24 -19.91 20.89
C ASP A 660 -19.37 -21.17 20.86
N GLN A 661 -19.50 -21.99 19.82
CA GLN A 661 -18.69 -23.22 19.69
C GLN A 661 -17.19 -22.92 19.56
N THR A 662 -16.81 -21.86 18.87
CA THR A 662 -15.39 -21.54 18.62
C THR A 662 -14.76 -20.70 19.72
N GLY A 663 -15.58 -20.10 20.60
CA GLY A 663 -15.12 -19.18 21.63
C GLY A 663 -14.38 -17.95 21.10
N CYS A 664 -14.53 -17.60 19.81
CA CYS A 664 -13.67 -16.60 19.16
C CYS A 664 -13.88 -15.17 19.66
N CYS A 665 -14.94 -14.95 20.46
CA CYS A 665 -15.25 -13.68 21.12
C CYS A 665 -15.24 -13.79 22.65
N LEU A 666 -14.83 -14.93 23.22
CA LEU A 666 -14.76 -15.08 24.67
C LEU A 666 -13.59 -14.28 25.22
N ILE A 667 -13.88 -13.45 26.21
CA ILE A 667 -12.89 -12.65 26.90
C ILE A 667 -12.38 -13.48 28.09
N PRO A 668 -11.07 -13.83 28.16
CA PRO A 668 -10.52 -14.55 29.31
C PRO A 668 -10.77 -13.75 30.60
N THR A 669 -11.33 -14.43 31.60
CA THR A 669 -11.70 -13.87 32.91
C THR A 669 -10.50 -13.41 33.71
#